data_AF-A0A0Q2XFV0-F1
#
_entry.id   AF-A0A0Q2XFV0-F1
#
_cell.length_a   1.000
_cell.length_b   1.000
_cell.length_c   1.000
_cell.angle_alpha   90.00
_cell.angle_beta   90.00
_cell.angle_gamma   90.00
#
_symmetry.space_group_name_H-M   'P 1'
#
loop_
_entity.id
_entity.type
_entity.pdbx_description
1 polymer ?
#
loop_
_entity_poly.entity_id
_entity_poly.type
_entity_poly.pdbx_seq_one_letter_code
_entity_poly.pdbx_strand_id
1 'polypeptide(L)'
;SGHGCQHRPTGPAGAGGSGGAGGSVLAPVATSGGGGQGGGGGNGGLLGSGGSGGAGGAVGASILTQIPGGQGGFGGTAGLLGTGGAGGTGGFSASGIGGTGGHGGVGGALVGDGGPGGTGAEGAPNLGSGNGGIGASARLIGDGGNGGNAGNATTLALLGGPGTIGSGGILLGLTGIPGLPMSPNLLVNGSFEIATPSPSGTSSVTYPGWSMNGTATIIEYGTLRPLYVLGVSAPFPDLPSFLGYPQTSPPGAGANFAGGGPVATTSIRQTVDLTAAAARINTGTVPYTLSGLLGGALIDPSSTALQVTFLNSSGAVLGTGSTTTVSAIDRLGFTGFQPRSVSGTVPAGTTSAVVSATFNDHNPITNHYNNAYADNLSFTVGAPGLTPAALTVPASNVGQLDHVFLIYMENKGFTDIVGSVNAPYINSLLNTYGSAGSFYANSHPSAPTYFRILGGSDFGITYNPNPPSINAPNLMQEMDAAGVSWANYAQSMPYAGDLVSSGDYSNFQIPAAQYTYVYNNTVAYQQTHLLPLTKLSTDLGNAGTTPRFSWIVANNANDMEGPVDSPISVLNFVGSQLTNHQYNVAAGDQFLQQQVSLIQNSTAWNTPGQRDAIIITWDEDFNNLGLGIGNEGNHVPTIVIPNQGAVNAPVHPMLSGQFTTYTDYNQYSLMSTIEYALGPAPGVPLNFLTMNDKYATPMNDFWS
;
A
#
# COMPACT_ATOMS: atom_id res chain seq x y z
N SER A 1 -7.40 7.14 -37.34
CA SER A 1 -8.33 6.55 -38.33
C SER A 1 -8.46 5.07 -38.05
N GLY A 2 -9.51 4.66 -37.33
CA GLY A 2 -9.84 3.26 -37.09
C GLY A 2 -11.25 2.99 -37.60
N HIS A 3 -11.37 2.09 -38.58
CA HIS A 3 -12.66 1.67 -39.12
C HIS A 3 -13.48 0.97 -38.04
N GLY A 4 -14.75 1.36 -37.93
CA GLY A 4 -15.69 0.80 -36.97
C GLY A 4 -15.94 -0.70 -37.19
N CYS A 5 -15.94 -1.44 -36.08
CA CYS A 5 -16.52 -2.77 -36.03
C CYS A 5 -18.03 -2.66 -36.29
N GLN A 6 -18.49 -3.30 -37.36
CA GLN A 6 -19.92 -3.51 -37.59
C GLN A 6 -20.49 -4.44 -36.51
N HIS A 7 -21.52 -3.96 -35.81
CA HIS A 7 -22.30 -4.71 -34.83
C HIS A 7 -23.00 -5.92 -35.47
N ARG A 8 -22.82 -7.12 -34.89
CA ARG A 8 -23.77 -8.22 -35.10
C ARG A 8 -25.08 -7.91 -34.34
N PRO A 9 -26.26 -8.27 -34.88
CA PRO A 9 -27.51 -8.16 -34.12
C PRO A 9 -27.43 -9.07 -32.90
N THR A 10 -27.60 -8.50 -31.72
CA THR A 10 -27.87 -9.24 -30.48
C THR A 10 -29.16 -10.04 -30.69
N GLY A 11 -29.18 -11.31 -30.29
CA GLY A 11 -30.41 -12.09 -30.25
C GLY A 11 -31.50 -11.39 -29.40
N PRO A 12 -32.76 -11.86 -29.46
CA PRO A 12 -33.90 -11.20 -28.82
C PRO A 12 -33.76 -10.93 -27.31
N ALA A 13 -32.78 -11.52 -26.63
CA ALA A 13 -32.50 -11.34 -25.20
C ALA A 13 -31.12 -10.76 -24.84
N GLY A 14 -30.34 -10.24 -25.80
CA GLY A 14 -28.97 -9.75 -25.53
C GLY A 14 -28.94 -8.36 -24.86
N ALA A 15 -28.11 -8.17 -23.84
CA ALA A 15 -27.82 -6.85 -23.27
C ALA A 15 -26.87 -6.05 -24.19
N GLY A 16 -26.96 -4.72 -24.12
CA GLY A 16 -26.04 -3.84 -24.82
C GLY A 16 -24.63 -3.85 -24.21
N GLY A 17 -23.61 -3.85 -25.05
CA GLY A 17 -22.21 -3.76 -24.59
C GLY A 17 -21.88 -2.36 -24.06
N SER A 18 -20.95 -2.26 -23.09
CA SER A 18 -20.48 -0.97 -22.60
C SER A 18 -19.63 -0.22 -23.63
N GLY A 19 -19.74 1.10 -23.64
CA GLY A 19 -18.92 1.98 -24.47
C GLY A 19 -17.47 2.02 -23.98
N GLY A 20 -16.51 2.09 -24.92
CA GLY A 20 -15.09 2.28 -24.59
C GLY A 20 -14.79 3.68 -24.06
N ALA A 21 -13.74 3.83 -23.26
CA ALA A 21 -13.32 5.15 -22.80
C ALA A 21 -12.77 6.01 -23.95
N GLY A 22 -12.93 7.33 -23.83
CA GLY A 22 -12.30 8.30 -24.71
C GLY A 22 -10.77 8.33 -24.52
N GLY A 23 -10.04 8.61 -25.59
CA GLY A 23 -8.58 8.70 -25.54
C GLY A 23 -8.09 9.88 -24.68
N SER A 24 -7.11 9.63 -23.81
CA SER A 24 -6.51 10.67 -22.97
C SER A 24 -5.36 11.39 -23.68
N VAL A 25 -5.13 12.65 -23.31
CA VAL A 25 -4.01 13.48 -23.78
C VAL A 25 -3.10 13.78 -22.59
N LEU A 26 -1.96 13.10 -22.48
CA LEU A 26 -1.08 13.20 -21.30
C LEU A 26 -0.24 14.49 -21.28
N ALA A 27 0.21 14.97 -22.44
CA ALA A 27 0.99 16.19 -22.61
C ALA A 27 0.38 17.06 -23.73
N PRO A 28 -0.53 17.98 -23.42
CA PRO A 28 -1.24 18.75 -24.42
C PRO A 28 -0.33 19.83 -25.04
N VAL A 29 -0.32 19.92 -26.37
CA VAL A 29 0.34 20.99 -27.14
C VAL A 29 -0.70 21.90 -27.78
N ALA A 30 -0.27 23.02 -28.39
CA ALA A 30 -1.18 24.02 -28.94
C ALA A 30 -2.17 23.51 -30.01
N THR A 31 -1.87 22.36 -30.63
CA THR A 31 -2.70 21.71 -31.65
C THR A 31 -3.46 20.47 -31.15
N SER A 32 -3.33 20.12 -29.86
CA SER A 32 -4.03 18.97 -29.29
C SER A 32 -5.55 19.19 -29.28
N GLY A 33 -6.31 18.14 -29.60
CA GLY A 33 -7.75 18.11 -29.32
C GLY A 33 -8.01 17.97 -27.81
N GLY A 34 -9.27 18.19 -27.41
CA GLY A 34 -9.76 17.82 -26.07
C GLY A 34 -9.61 16.33 -25.77
N GLY A 35 -9.87 15.95 -24.53
CA GLY A 35 -10.02 14.54 -24.17
C GLY A 35 -11.06 13.87 -25.07
N GLY A 36 -10.81 12.62 -25.47
CA GLY A 36 -11.70 11.91 -26.39
C GLY A 36 -13.10 11.74 -25.80
N GLN A 37 -14.13 11.75 -26.64
CA GLN A 37 -15.49 11.39 -26.23
C GLN A 37 -15.53 9.92 -25.79
N GLY A 38 -16.22 9.63 -24.69
CA GLY A 38 -16.54 8.26 -24.31
C GLY A 38 -17.47 7.62 -25.35
N GLY A 39 -17.23 6.34 -25.64
CA GLY A 39 -18.08 5.55 -26.53
C GLY A 39 -19.49 5.39 -25.97
N GLY A 40 -20.49 5.35 -26.84
CA GLY A 40 -21.87 5.05 -26.42
C GLY A 40 -22.02 3.60 -25.99
N GLY A 41 -22.87 3.36 -25.00
CA GLY A 41 -23.34 2.02 -24.67
C GLY A 41 -24.24 1.47 -25.77
N GLY A 42 -24.11 0.18 -26.06
CA GLY A 42 -24.95 -0.52 -27.03
C GLY A 42 -26.40 -0.62 -26.57
N ASN A 43 -27.32 -0.70 -27.51
CA ASN A 43 -28.74 -0.90 -27.18
C ASN A 43 -28.99 -2.37 -26.83
N GLY A 44 -29.91 -2.61 -25.89
CA GLY A 44 -30.39 -3.94 -25.57
C GLY A 44 -31.34 -4.51 -26.63
N GLY A 45 -31.38 -5.83 -26.74
CA GLY A 45 -32.40 -6.57 -27.47
C GLY A 45 -33.78 -6.48 -26.78
N LEU A 46 -34.77 -7.20 -27.31
CA LEU A 46 -36.17 -7.11 -26.85
C LEU A 46 -36.32 -7.30 -25.33
N LEU A 47 -35.54 -8.17 -24.71
CA LEU A 47 -35.53 -8.43 -23.27
C LEU A 47 -34.24 -7.96 -22.57
N GLY A 48 -33.45 -7.10 -23.23
CA GLY A 48 -32.12 -6.68 -22.77
C GLY A 48 -32.07 -5.24 -22.30
N SER A 49 -31.27 -4.99 -21.26
CA SER A 49 -30.88 -3.64 -20.83
C SER A 49 -29.88 -3.02 -21.79
N GLY A 50 -29.84 -1.68 -21.82
CA GLY A 50 -28.82 -0.95 -22.53
C GLY A 50 -27.47 -0.98 -21.81
N GLY A 51 -26.39 -0.95 -22.58
CA GLY A 51 -25.02 -0.89 -22.05
C GLY A 51 -24.68 0.49 -21.50
N SER A 52 -23.74 0.57 -20.57
CA SER A 52 -23.25 1.85 -20.04
C SER A 52 -22.43 2.63 -21.07
N GLY A 53 -22.48 3.96 -21.02
CA GLY A 53 -21.58 4.83 -21.76
C GLY A 53 -20.16 4.80 -21.18
N GLY A 54 -19.15 4.89 -22.04
CA GLY A 54 -17.74 4.96 -21.64
C GLY A 54 -17.37 6.32 -21.04
N ALA A 55 -16.34 6.37 -20.22
CA ALA A 55 -15.84 7.63 -19.66
C ALA A 55 -15.22 8.52 -20.75
N GLY A 56 -15.29 9.84 -20.58
CA GLY A 56 -14.53 10.80 -21.38
C GLY A 56 -13.03 10.71 -21.09
N GLY A 57 -12.21 10.98 -22.11
CA GLY A 57 -10.74 10.96 -22.00
C GLY A 57 -10.21 12.10 -21.13
N ALA A 58 -9.15 11.83 -20.38
CA ALA A 58 -8.53 12.82 -19.50
C ALA A 58 -7.52 13.71 -20.25
N VAL A 59 -7.23 14.89 -19.72
CA VAL A 59 -6.23 15.82 -20.26
C VAL A 59 -5.23 16.21 -19.18
N GLY A 60 -3.94 16.09 -19.48
CA GLY A 60 -2.84 16.47 -18.60
C GLY A 60 -2.62 17.98 -18.49
N ALA A 61 -1.67 18.36 -17.64
CA ALA A 61 -1.35 19.77 -17.39
C ALA A 61 -0.68 20.41 -18.61
N SER A 62 -0.97 21.69 -18.86
CA SER A 62 -0.36 22.51 -19.88
C SER A 62 -0.26 23.94 -19.37
N ILE A 63 0.91 24.55 -19.55
CA ILE A 63 1.17 25.97 -19.22
C ILE A 63 0.82 26.92 -20.37
N LEU A 64 0.55 26.39 -21.56
CA LEU A 64 0.37 27.19 -22.78
C LEU A 64 -1.07 27.18 -23.31
N THR A 65 -1.86 26.16 -22.97
CA THR A 65 -3.19 25.95 -23.55
C THR A 65 -4.19 25.39 -22.56
N GLN A 66 -5.43 25.87 -22.64
CA GLN A 66 -6.55 25.32 -21.90
C GLN A 66 -7.32 24.32 -22.76
N ILE A 67 -7.32 23.06 -22.36
CA ILE A 67 -7.91 21.97 -23.16
C ILE A 67 -8.93 21.20 -22.33
N PRO A 68 -10.20 21.11 -22.77
CA PRO A 68 -11.25 20.48 -21.98
C PRO A 68 -11.11 18.96 -21.92
N GLY A 69 -11.55 18.38 -20.82
CA GLY A 69 -11.71 16.93 -20.70
C GLY A 69 -12.81 16.41 -21.61
N GLY A 70 -12.74 15.12 -21.96
CA GLY A 70 -13.71 14.50 -22.87
C GLY A 70 -15.09 14.37 -22.24
N GLN A 71 -16.14 14.44 -23.05
CA GLN A 71 -17.49 14.16 -22.57
C GLN A 71 -17.69 12.65 -22.38
N GLY A 72 -18.43 12.28 -21.34
CA GLY A 72 -18.84 10.89 -21.12
C GLY A 72 -19.82 10.40 -22.19
N GLY A 73 -19.71 9.13 -22.58
CA GLY A 73 -20.55 8.50 -23.58
C GLY A 73 -22.00 8.34 -23.13
N PHE A 74 -22.91 8.24 -24.08
CA PHE A 74 -24.33 8.00 -23.79
C PHE A 74 -24.58 6.56 -23.32
N GLY A 75 -25.50 6.38 -22.38
CA GLY A 75 -26.04 5.05 -22.07
C GLY A 75 -26.92 4.52 -23.20
N GLY A 76 -26.84 3.22 -23.45
CA GLY A 76 -27.65 2.55 -24.46
C GLY A 76 -29.11 2.42 -24.04
N THR A 77 -30.04 2.35 -25.00
CA THR A 77 -31.46 2.17 -24.72
C THR A 77 -31.81 0.69 -24.54
N ALA A 78 -32.72 0.38 -23.63
CA ALA A 78 -33.31 -0.96 -23.54
C ALA A 78 -34.35 -1.23 -24.64
N GLY A 79 -34.68 -2.50 -24.87
CA GLY A 79 -35.69 -2.94 -25.83
C GLY A 79 -37.13 -2.82 -25.32
N LEU A 80 -37.85 -3.94 -25.24
CA LEU A 80 -39.22 -4.00 -24.71
C LEU A 80 -39.24 -4.08 -23.18
N LEU A 81 -38.37 -4.93 -22.62
CA LEU A 81 -38.11 -5.05 -21.19
C LEU A 81 -36.63 -4.79 -20.90
N GLY A 82 -36.32 -4.04 -19.85
CA GLY A 82 -34.95 -3.80 -19.39
C GLY A 82 -34.67 -2.33 -19.07
N THR A 83 -33.59 -2.08 -18.35
CA THR A 83 -33.19 -0.73 -17.92
C THR A 83 -32.30 -0.06 -18.95
N GLY A 84 -32.42 1.25 -19.08
CA GLY A 84 -31.46 2.04 -19.84
C GLY A 84 -30.07 2.00 -19.21
N GLY A 85 -29.04 2.06 -20.04
CA GLY A 85 -27.66 2.11 -19.57
C GLY A 85 -27.34 3.45 -18.90
N ALA A 86 -26.41 3.46 -17.94
CA ALA A 86 -25.93 4.71 -17.36
C ALA A 86 -25.12 5.52 -18.38
N GLY A 87 -25.17 6.85 -18.28
CA GLY A 87 -24.23 7.72 -18.98
C GLY A 87 -22.81 7.61 -18.41
N GLY A 88 -21.81 7.72 -19.27
CA GLY A 88 -20.41 7.70 -18.88
C GLY A 88 -20.00 8.96 -18.12
N THR A 89 -18.97 8.88 -17.29
CA THR A 89 -18.44 10.06 -16.58
C THR A 89 -17.71 10.99 -17.56
N GLY A 90 -17.69 12.28 -17.28
CA GLY A 90 -16.80 13.21 -17.96
C GLY A 90 -15.33 12.87 -17.70
N GLY A 91 -14.44 13.35 -18.58
CA GLY A 91 -12.99 13.23 -18.46
C GLY A 91 -12.39 14.39 -17.67
N PHE A 92 -11.44 14.10 -16.79
CA PHE A 92 -10.68 15.11 -16.05
C PHE A 92 -9.88 16.03 -16.99
N SER A 93 -9.67 17.28 -16.59
CA SER A 93 -8.66 18.13 -17.24
C SER A 93 -7.80 18.87 -16.23
N ALA A 94 -6.47 18.70 -16.31
CA ALA A 94 -5.49 19.47 -15.54
C ALA A 94 -5.12 20.81 -16.19
N SER A 95 -5.64 21.13 -17.37
CA SER A 95 -5.35 22.39 -18.07
C SER A 95 -6.59 23.17 -18.53
N GLY A 96 -7.77 22.58 -18.52
CA GLY A 96 -9.02 23.15 -19.01
C GLY A 96 -10.22 22.82 -18.13
N ILE A 97 -11.42 23.03 -18.67
CA ILE A 97 -12.65 22.64 -17.98
C ILE A 97 -12.81 21.12 -17.95
N GLY A 98 -13.42 20.61 -16.88
CA GLY A 98 -13.77 19.19 -16.79
C GLY A 98 -14.81 18.79 -17.84
N GLY A 99 -14.74 17.55 -18.31
CA GLY A 99 -15.70 17.01 -19.27
C GLY A 99 -17.10 16.84 -18.66
N THR A 100 -18.14 17.03 -19.45
CA THR A 100 -19.53 16.80 -19.02
C THR A 100 -19.85 15.32 -18.95
N GLY A 101 -20.70 14.91 -18.01
CA GLY A 101 -21.23 13.55 -17.96
C GLY A 101 -22.13 13.21 -19.15
N GLY A 102 -22.10 11.96 -19.58
CA GLY A 102 -22.96 11.42 -20.62
C GLY A 102 -24.40 11.26 -20.16
N HIS A 103 -25.37 11.24 -21.07
CA HIS A 103 -26.77 11.05 -20.68
C HIS A 103 -27.08 9.56 -20.51
N GLY A 104 -28.03 9.25 -19.63
CA GLY A 104 -28.54 7.90 -19.50
C GLY A 104 -29.29 7.42 -20.74
N GLY A 105 -29.48 6.11 -20.83
CA GLY A 105 -30.27 5.47 -21.88
C GLY A 105 -31.74 5.34 -21.51
N VAL A 106 -32.62 5.31 -22.50
CA VAL A 106 -34.07 5.16 -22.29
C VAL A 106 -34.40 3.74 -21.80
N GLY A 107 -35.32 3.65 -20.83
CA GLY A 107 -35.83 2.37 -20.32
C GLY A 107 -36.70 1.63 -21.33
N GLY A 108 -36.97 0.35 -21.05
CA GLY A 108 -37.75 -0.54 -21.92
C GLY A 108 -39.12 0.03 -22.26
N ALA A 109 -39.59 -0.24 -23.48
CA ALA A 109 -40.85 0.32 -23.97
C ALA A 109 -42.08 -0.10 -23.15
N LEU A 110 -42.07 -1.29 -22.54
CA LEU A 110 -43.16 -1.83 -21.72
C LEU A 110 -42.83 -1.75 -20.22
N VAL A 111 -41.68 -2.29 -19.80
CA VAL A 111 -41.18 -2.19 -18.42
C VAL A 111 -39.69 -1.90 -18.44
N GLY A 112 -39.27 -0.86 -17.74
CA GLY A 112 -37.85 -0.57 -17.57
C GLY A 112 -37.55 0.85 -17.14
N ASP A 113 -36.60 0.97 -16.23
CA ASP A 113 -36.15 2.26 -15.72
C ASP A 113 -35.26 2.98 -16.73
N GLY A 114 -35.33 4.30 -16.72
CA GLY A 114 -34.37 5.12 -17.43
C GLY A 114 -32.99 5.07 -16.77
N GLY A 115 -31.95 5.05 -17.59
CA GLY A 115 -30.57 5.07 -17.11
C GLY A 115 -30.22 6.41 -16.45
N PRO A 116 -29.38 6.42 -15.40
CA PRO A 116 -28.91 7.65 -14.79
C PRO A 116 -27.92 8.39 -15.71
N GLY A 117 -27.84 9.71 -15.57
CA GLY A 117 -26.80 10.51 -16.20
C GLY A 117 -25.44 10.31 -15.53
N GLY A 118 -24.37 10.36 -16.32
CA GLY A 118 -22.99 10.27 -15.83
C GLY A 118 -22.57 11.53 -15.08
N THR A 119 -21.60 11.43 -14.18
CA THR A 119 -21.07 12.61 -13.46
C THR A 119 -20.22 13.48 -14.37
N GLY A 120 -20.23 14.79 -14.14
CA GLY A 120 -19.22 15.69 -14.70
C GLY A 120 -17.85 15.44 -14.05
N ALA A 121 -16.79 15.78 -14.76
CA ALA A 121 -15.42 15.66 -14.27
C ALA A 121 -14.88 16.97 -13.69
N GLU A 122 -13.82 16.87 -12.90
CA GLU A 122 -13.06 18.01 -12.40
C GLU A 122 -12.24 18.68 -13.52
N GLY A 123 -12.13 20.00 -13.43
CA GLY A 123 -11.29 20.84 -14.29
C GLY A 123 -10.04 21.34 -13.58
N ALA A 124 -9.21 22.09 -14.30
CA ALA A 124 -7.95 22.60 -13.77
C ALA A 124 -8.20 23.59 -12.62
N PRO A 125 -7.19 23.84 -11.76
CA PRO A 125 -7.30 24.88 -10.74
C PRO A 125 -7.73 26.22 -11.34
N ASN A 126 -8.78 26.84 -10.76
CA ASN A 126 -9.43 28.07 -11.24
C ASN A 126 -10.27 27.96 -12.52
N LEU A 127 -10.48 26.77 -13.08
CA LEU A 127 -11.38 26.55 -14.21
C LEU A 127 -12.63 25.75 -13.79
N GLY A 128 -13.66 25.85 -14.62
CA GLY A 128 -14.95 25.21 -14.38
C GLY A 128 -14.88 23.69 -14.44
N SER A 129 -15.68 23.01 -13.64
CA SER A 129 -15.88 21.58 -13.76
C SER A 129 -16.99 21.24 -14.77
N GLY A 130 -17.06 19.97 -15.14
CA GLY A 130 -18.07 19.48 -16.06
C GLY A 130 -19.46 19.43 -15.44
N ASN A 131 -20.48 19.68 -16.26
CA ASN A 131 -21.87 19.45 -15.86
C ASN A 131 -22.15 17.95 -15.73
N GLY A 132 -23.09 17.62 -14.84
CA GLY A 132 -23.67 16.29 -14.80
C GLY A 132 -24.51 15.97 -16.03
N GLY A 133 -24.53 14.70 -16.42
CA GLY A 133 -25.33 14.19 -17.53
C GLY A 133 -26.82 14.10 -17.18
N ILE A 134 -27.68 14.14 -18.19
CA ILE A 134 -29.13 14.04 -18.01
C ILE A 134 -29.54 12.59 -17.76
N GLY A 135 -30.41 12.36 -16.77
CA GLY A 135 -31.08 11.08 -16.58
C GLY A 135 -32.13 10.83 -17.66
N ALA A 136 -32.21 9.60 -18.17
CA ALA A 136 -33.18 9.27 -19.21
C ALA A 136 -34.51 8.83 -18.65
N SER A 137 -35.56 8.90 -19.47
CA SER A 137 -36.92 8.58 -19.02
C SER A 137 -37.25 7.09 -19.16
N ALA A 138 -38.15 6.60 -18.31
CA ALA A 138 -38.91 5.38 -18.57
C ALA A 138 -40.06 5.69 -19.57
N ARG A 139 -40.67 4.65 -20.15
CA ARG A 139 -41.75 4.80 -21.14
C ARG A 139 -43.13 4.54 -20.55
N LEU A 140 -43.45 3.28 -20.23
CA LEU A 140 -44.78 2.89 -19.76
C LEU A 140 -44.79 2.58 -18.26
N ILE A 141 -43.97 1.61 -17.82
CA ILE A 141 -43.76 1.27 -16.41
C ILE A 141 -42.26 1.32 -16.11
N GLY A 142 -41.86 2.04 -15.06
CA GLY A 142 -40.47 2.16 -14.62
C GLY A 142 -40.15 3.58 -14.16
N ASP A 143 -39.08 3.71 -13.39
CA ASP A 143 -38.63 4.99 -12.85
C ASP A 143 -37.76 5.75 -13.85
N GLY A 144 -37.81 7.07 -13.80
CA GLY A 144 -36.90 7.94 -14.53
C GLY A 144 -35.50 7.89 -13.93
N GLY A 145 -34.48 7.95 -14.77
CA GLY A 145 -33.09 8.01 -14.35
C GLY A 145 -32.76 9.32 -13.65
N ASN A 146 -31.86 9.24 -12.66
CA ASN A 146 -31.36 10.43 -11.97
C ASN A 146 -30.43 11.26 -12.87
N GLY A 147 -30.37 12.56 -12.62
CA GLY A 147 -29.33 13.41 -13.19
C GLY A 147 -27.97 13.08 -12.59
N GLY A 148 -26.93 13.16 -13.41
CA GLY A 148 -25.56 13.00 -12.97
C GLY A 148 -25.10 14.17 -12.09
N ASN A 149 -24.19 13.91 -11.16
CA ASN A 149 -23.61 14.96 -10.33
C ASN A 149 -22.72 15.90 -11.16
N ALA A 150 -22.61 17.15 -10.72
CA ALA A 150 -21.62 18.06 -11.26
C ALA A 150 -20.20 17.59 -10.92
N GLY A 151 -19.22 17.94 -11.76
CA GLY A 151 -17.81 17.74 -11.44
C GLY A 151 -17.35 18.65 -10.31
N ASN A 152 -16.24 18.31 -9.65
CA ASN A 152 -15.69 19.14 -8.59
C ASN A 152 -14.91 20.36 -9.11
N ALA A 153 -14.91 21.46 -8.35
CA ALA A 153 -14.07 22.63 -8.63
C ALA A 153 -13.55 23.28 -7.33
N THR A 154 -12.43 23.99 -7.46
CA THR A 154 -11.76 24.71 -6.35
C THR A 154 -12.63 25.75 -5.64
N THR A 155 -13.70 26.24 -6.28
CA THR A 155 -14.68 27.15 -5.66
C THR A 155 -16.09 26.80 -6.10
N LEU A 156 -17.08 27.16 -5.29
CA LEU A 156 -18.49 26.92 -5.62
C LEU A 156 -18.93 27.58 -6.93
N ALA A 157 -18.31 28.70 -7.31
CA ALA A 157 -18.63 29.43 -8.53
C ALA A 157 -18.19 28.71 -9.82
N LEU A 158 -17.28 27.74 -9.70
CA LEU A 158 -16.71 26.98 -10.80
C LEU A 158 -17.32 25.57 -10.92
N LEU A 159 -18.24 25.20 -10.03
CA LEU A 159 -18.95 23.93 -10.13
C LEU A 159 -19.86 23.91 -11.36
N GLY A 160 -19.79 22.81 -12.10
CA GLY A 160 -20.74 22.48 -13.14
C GLY A 160 -22.17 22.41 -12.60
N GLY A 161 -23.13 22.53 -13.51
CA GLY A 161 -24.53 22.32 -13.21
C GLY A 161 -24.81 20.84 -12.94
N PRO A 162 -25.73 20.52 -12.01
CA PRO A 162 -26.23 19.17 -11.88
C PRO A 162 -26.98 18.73 -13.14
N GLY A 163 -26.90 17.43 -13.43
CA GLY A 163 -27.70 16.82 -14.48
C GLY A 163 -29.19 16.91 -14.18
N THR A 164 -30.00 17.02 -15.23
CA THR A 164 -31.46 17.03 -15.12
C THR A 164 -32.04 15.62 -15.08
N ILE A 165 -33.33 15.53 -14.74
CA ILE A 165 -34.00 14.26 -14.39
C ILE A 165 -34.62 13.56 -15.59
N GLY A 166 -34.71 12.24 -15.51
CA GLY A 166 -35.58 11.43 -16.34
C GLY A 166 -37.02 11.43 -15.84
N SER A 167 -37.99 11.38 -16.75
CA SER A 167 -39.39 11.20 -16.40
C SER A 167 -39.70 9.74 -16.07
N GLY A 168 -40.59 9.52 -15.10
CA GLY A 168 -41.15 8.18 -14.83
C GLY A 168 -42.10 7.72 -15.94
N GLY A 169 -42.39 6.43 -15.96
CA GLY A 169 -43.32 5.83 -16.91
C GLY A 169 -44.72 6.43 -16.82
N ILE A 170 -45.41 6.50 -17.96
CA ILE A 170 -46.74 7.14 -18.06
C ILE A 170 -47.79 6.44 -17.20
N LEU A 171 -47.66 5.12 -17.00
CA LEU A 171 -48.62 4.33 -16.22
C LEU A 171 -48.20 4.16 -14.76
N LEU A 172 -46.92 3.88 -14.52
CA LEU A 172 -46.37 3.69 -13.18
C LEU A 172 -44.87 4.01 -13.19
N GLY A 173 -44.44 4.90 -12.29
CA GLY A 173 -43.03 5.24 -12.13
C GLY A 173 -42.82 6.60 -11.48
N LEU A 174 -41.72 6.75 -10.77
CA LEU A 174 -41.25 8.01 -10.20
C LEU A 174 -40.36 8.74 -11.20
N THR A 175 -40.36 10.07 -11.18
CA THR A 175 -39.33 10.84 -11.88
C THR A 175 -38.01 10.73 -11.13
N GLY A 176 -36.89 10.77 -11.86
CA GLY A 176 -35.57 10.82 -11.24
C GLY A 176 -35.36 12.10 -10.41
N ILE A 177 -34.26 12.13 -9.67
CA ILE A 177 -33.81 13.33 -8.93
C ILE A 177 -32.68 14.05 -9.66
N PRO A 178 -32.55 15.39 -9.54
CA PRO A 178 -31.43 16.11 -10.14
C PRO A 178 -30.11 15.63 -9.56
N GLY A 179 -29.04 15.79 -10.33
CA GLY A 179 -27.69 15.66 -9.78
C GLY A 179 -27.46 16.62 -8.62
N LEU A 180 -26.46 16.35 -7.80
CA LEU A 180 -26.06 17.24 -6.72
C LEU A 180 -24.62 17.71 -6.90
N PRO A 181 -24.27 18.92 -6.46
CA PRO A 181 -22.87 19.32 -6.34
C PRO A 181 -22.20 18.47 -5.24
N MET A 182 -21.18 17.71 -5.62
CA MET A 182 -20.41 16.85 -4.72
C MET A 182 -19.07 17.51 -4.38
N SER A 183 -18.46 17.08 -3.28
CA SER A 183 -17.06 17.35 -2.94
C SER A 183 -16.12 16.74 -3.99
N PRO A 184 -14.83 17.14 -4.01
CA PRO A 184 -13.79 16.30 -4.60
C PRO A 184 -13.79 14.91 -3.96
N ASN A 185 -13.00 14.01 -4.54
CA ASN A 185 -12.58 12.82 -3.81
C ASN A 185 -11.91 13.26 -2.50
N LEU A 186 -12.52 12.89 -1.38
CA LEU A 186 -12.02 13.21 -0.04
C LEU A 186 -10.94 12.22 0.40
N LEU A 187 -10.69 11.16 -0.37
CA LEU A 187 -9.60 10.23 -0.13
C LEU A 187 -8.28 10.77 -0.68
N VAL A 188 -7.28 10.84 0.18
CA VAL A 188 -5.90 11.12 -0.19
C VAL A 188 -5.31 9.87 -0.83
N ASN A 189 -4.68 10.02 -1.99
CA ASN A 189 -3.97 8.92 -2.67
C ASN A 189 -4.82 7.66 -2.91
N GLY A 190 -6.12 7.81 -3.20
CA GLY A 190 -7.02 6.68 -3.48
C GLY A 190 -6.68 5.91 -4.77
N SER A 191 -5.85 6.49 -5.64
CA SER A 191 -5.28 5.86 -6.84
C SER A 191 -3.86 5.32 -6.64
N PHE A 192 -3.29 5.43 -5.43
CA PHE A 192 -1.99 4.84 -5.07
C PHE A 192 -0.75 5.35 -5.85
N GLU A 193 -0.86 6.46 -6.57
CA GLU A 193 0.20 7.03 -7.41
C GLU A 193 1.34 7.71 -6.64
N ILE A 194 1.17 7.99 -5.35
CA ILE A 194 2.21 8.62 -4.52
C ILE A 194 3.18 7.58 -3.95
N ALA A 195 2.76 6.33 -3.80
CA ALA A 195 3.59 5.30 -3.19
C ALA A 195 4.77 4.92 -4.09
N THR A 196 5.85 4.43 -3.47
CA THR A 196 6.84 3.64 -4.18
C THR A 196 6.32 2.20 -4.22
N PRO A 197 5.88 1.69 -5.39
CA PRO A 197 5.33 0.34 -5.48
C PRO A 197 6.40 -0.71 -5.16
N SER A 198 5.97 -1.94 -4.92
CA SER A 198 6.83 -3.12 -4.86
C SER A 198 7.15 -3.57 -6.30
N PRO A 199 8.40 -3.44 -6.78
CA PRO A 199 8.75 -3.96 -8.10
C PRO A 199 8.50 -5.47 -8.27
N SER A 200 8.53 -6.26 -7.19
CA SER A 200 8.14 -7.68 -7.24
C SER A 200 6.62 -7.91 -7.23
N GLY A 201 5.88 -6.93 -6.73
CA GLY A 201 4.47 -7.02 -6.38
C GLY A 201 4.15 -8.02 -5.25
N THR A 202 5.15 -8.57 -4.57
CA THR A 202 4.98 -9.53 -3.47
C THR A 202 5.42 -8.97 -2.12
N SER A 203 5.93 -7.74 -2.07
CA SER A 203 6.28 -7.09 -0.81
C SER A 203 5.17 -6.20 -0.32
N SER A 204 4.92 -6.16 0.98
CA SER A 204 4.22 -5.00 1.54
C SER A 204 5.05 -3.72 1.37
N VAL A 205 4.34 -2.60 1.25
CA VAL A 205 4.91 -1.26 1.09
C VAL A 205 4.13 -0.28 1.95
N THR A 206 4.67 0.92 2.15
CA THR A 206 3.95 1.98 2.85
C THR A 206 2.84 2.51 1.95
N TYR A 207 1.68 2.84 2.54
CA TYR A 207 0.58 3.50 1.83
C TYR A 207 0.46 4.95 2.28
N PRO A 208 1.01 5.93 1.53
CA PRO A 208 0.94 7.32 1.93
C PRO A 208 -0.50 7.79 2.12
N GLY A 209 -0.83 8.22 3.35
CA GLY A 209 -2.16 8.69 3.74
C GLY A 209 -3.13 7.60 4.20
N TRP A 210 -2.71 6.33 4.30
CA TRP A 210 -3.56 5.23 4.75
C TRP A 210 -2.89 4.45 5.89
N SER A 211 -3.68 4.04 6.88
CA SER A 211 -3.26 3.03 7.85
C SER A 211 -3.47 1.65 7.24
N MET A 212 -2.52 0.74 7.44
CA MET A 212 -2.62 -0.66 7.00
C MET A 212 -2.75 -1.58 8.21
N ASN A 213 -3.53 -2.64 8.08
CA ASN A 213 -3.46 -3.80 8.94
C ASN A 213 -3.16 -5.04 8.09
N GLY A 214 -2.12 -5.79 8.46
CA GLY A 214 -1.52 -6.85 7.63
C GLY A 214 -0.45 -6.31 6.67
N THR A 215 -0.17 -7.03 5.59
CA THR A 215 0.95 -6.73 4.66
C THR A 215 0.47 -6.55 3.21
N ALA A 216 -0.49 -5.65 2.98
CA ALA A 216 -0.95 -5.28 1.64
C ALA A 216 0.17 -4.62 0.82
N THR A 217 0.05 -4.64 -0.51
CA THR A 217 1.08 -4.14 -1.44
C THR A 217 0.53 -3.19 -2.49
N ILE A 218 1.39 -2.31 -3.02
CA ILE A 218 1.10 -1.49 -4.20
C ILE A 218 1.99 -1.99 -5.33
N ILE A 219 1.38 -2.23 -6.48
CA ILE A 219 1.99 -2.87 -7.64
C ILE A 219 1.87 -1.94 -8.84
N GLU A 220 2.91 -1.85 -9.64
CA GLU A 220 2.85 -1.14 -10.93
C GLU A 220 2.14 -2.01 -11.99
N TYR A 221 1.29 -1.40 -12.80
CA TYR A 221 0.73 -2.09 -13.96
C TYR A 221 1.85 -2.57 -14.90
N GLY A 222 1.80 -3.84 -15.29
CA GLY A 222 2.84 -4.44 -16.13
C GLY A 222 3.92 -5.19 -15.35
N THR A 223 3.95 -5.11 -14.01
CA THR A 223 4.80 -5.98 -13.19
C THR A 223 4.50 -7.45 -13.50
N LEU A 224 5.54 -8.23 -13.76
CA LEU A 224 5.42 -9.67 -13.92
C LEU A 224 5.34 -10.32 -12.54
N ARG A 225 4.57 -11.41 -12.44
CA ARG A 225 4.39 -12.09 -11.17
C ARG A 225 5.52 -13.11 -10.96
N PRO A 226 6.33 -13.00 -9.90
CA PRO A 226 7.32 -14.02 -9.60
C PRO A 226 6.61 -15.35 -9.31
N LEU A 227 7.15 -16.44 -9.84
CA LEU A 227 6.65 -17.77 -9.53
C LEU A 227 7.06 -18.12 -8.10
N TYR A 228 6.11 -18.07 -7.18
CA TYR A 228 6.33 -18.44 -5.80
C TYR A 228 6.43 -19.97 -5.68
N VAL A 229 7.67 -20.47 -5.59
CA VAL A 229 7.95 -21.85 -5.17
C VAL A 229 8.45 -21.76 -3.73
N LEU A 230 7.79 -22.47 -2.82
CA LEU A 230 8.09 -22.42 -1.39
C LEU A 230 9.56 -22.73 -1.08
N GLY A 231 10.17 -21.91 -0.22
CA GLY A 231 11.41 -22.25 0.49
C GLY A 231 12.66 -22.39 -0.37
N VAL A 232 12.62 -21.93 -1.62
CA VAL A 232 13.80 -21.89 -2.49
C VAL A 232 14.34 -20.48 -2.51
N SER A 233 15.50 -20.31 -1.88
CA SER A 233 16.30 -19.08 -1.86
C SER A 233 16.93 -18.72 -3.21
N ALA A 234 16.52 -19.40 -4.28
CA ALA A 234 17.06 -19.32 -5.64
C ALA A 234 16.10 -18.59 -6.59
N PRO A 235 16.61 -17.92 -7.65
CA PRO A 235 15.76 -17.22 -8.61
C PRO A 235 14.93 -18.20 -9.44
N PHE A 236 13.65 -17.86 -9.63
CA PHE A 236 12.74 -18.55 -10.55
C PHE A 236 12.23 -17.59 -11.63
N PRO A 237 11.90 -18.09 -12.84
CA PRO A 237 11.34 -17.25 -13.87
C PRO A 237 9.96 -16.76 -13.47
N ASP A 238 9.66 -15.50 -13.82
CA ASP A 238 8.33 -14.95 -13.64
C ASP A 238 7.28 -15.72 -14.45
N LEU A 239 6.05 -15.69 -13.94
CA LEU A 239 4.90 -16.17 -14.69
C LEU A 239 4.72 -15.33 -15.96
N PRO A 240 4.32 -15.98 -17.08
CA PRO A 240 3.92 -15.26 -18.28
C PRO A 240 2.86 -14.19 -17.96
N SER A 241 2.92 -13.06 -18.65
CA SER A 241 2.08 -11.87 -18.38
C SER A 241 0.57 -12.17 -18.27
N PHE A 242 0.05 -13.14 -19.05
CA PHE A 242 -1.36 -13.54 -19.01
C PHE A 242 -1.78 -14.32 -17.74
N LEU A 243 -0.81 -14.79 -16.95
CA LEU A 243 -1.00 -15.44 -15.64
C LEU A 243 -0.61 -14.51 -14.47
N GLY A 244 -0.07 -13.33 -14.77
CA GLY A 244 0.50 -12.41 -13.79
C GLY A 244 -0.49 -11.41 -13.21
N TYR A 245 0.08 -10.31 -12.71
CA TYR A 245 -0.66 -9.12 -12.29
C TYR A 245 -1.33 -8.42 -13.48
N PRO A 246 -2.30 -7.51 -13.24
CA PRO A 246 -2.82 -6.61 -14.26
C PRO A 246 -1.69 -5.95 -15.10
N GLN A 247 -1.69 -6.25 -16.41
CA GLN A 247 -0.61 -5.81 -17.31
C GLN A 247 -0.85 -4.43 -17.92
N THR A 248 -2.11 -4.01 -17.97
CA THR A 248 -2.52 -2.75 -18.60
C THR A 248 -3.47 -2.03 -17.66
N SER A 249 -3.17 -0.76 -17.42
CA SER A 249 -4.00 0.11 -16.59
C SER A 249 -5.38 0.31 -17.24
N PRO A 250 -6.48 0.16 -16.50
CA PRO A 250 -7.78 0.67 -16.94
C PRO A 250 -7.69 2.17 -17.29
N PRO A 251 -8.49 2.68 -18.24
CA PRO A 251 -8.48 4.11 -18.56
C PRO A 251 -8.70 4.97 -17.32
N GLY A 252 -7.75 5.86 -17.02
CA GLY A 252 -7.79 6.76 -15.86
C GLY A 252 -7.30 6.18 -14.53
N ALA A 253 -6.79 4.94 -14.50
CA ALA A 253 -6.22 4.27 -13.32
C ALA A 253 -4.88 4.87 -12.85
N GLY A 254 -4.02 5.29 -13.77
CA GLY A 254 -2.65 5.68 -13.43
C GLY A 254 -1.68 4.52 -13.65
N ALA A 255 -0.56 4.52 -12.91
CA ALA A 255 0.52 3.54 -13.03
C ALA A 255 0.43 2.43 -11.97
N ASN A 256 -0.24 2.65 -10.85
CA ASN A 256 -0.22 1.75 -9.70
C ASN A 256 -1.61 1.22 -9.34
N PHE A 257 -1.65 0.12 -8.61
CA PHE A 257 -2.87 -0.39 -7.96
C PHE A 257 -2.52 -1.10 -6.65
N ALA A 258 -3.48 -1.24 -5.75
CA ALA A 258 -3.33 -1.98 -4.51
C ALA A 258 -3.66 -3.48 -4.69
N GLY A 259 -2.88 -4.34 -4.06
CA GLY A 259 -3.10 -5.78 -3.99
C GLY A 259 -3.01 -6.34 -2.57
N GLY A 260 -3.63 -7.49 -2.36
CA GLY A 260 -3.76 -8.11 -1.05
C GLY A 260 -2.45 -8.54 -0.39
N GLY A 261 -1.39 -8.80 -1.18
CA GLY A 261 -0.06 -9.17 -0.68
C GLY A 261 0.12 -10.68 -0.43
N PRO A 262 1.30 -11.11 0.06
CA PRO A 262 1.65 -12.52 0.26
C PRO A 262 1.15 -13.06 1.62
N VAL A 263 -0.04 -12.66 2.07
CA VAL A 263 -0.63 -13.11 3.35
C VAL A 263 -2.12 -13.34 3.18
N ALA A 264 -2.80 -13.73 4.26
CA ALA A 264 -4.25 -13.85 4.31
C ALA A 264 -4.96 -12.49 4.14
N THR A 265 -6.08 -12.27 4.83
CA THR A 265 -6.87 -11.05 4.67
C THR A 265 -6.14 -9.82 5.22
N THR A 266 -6.00 -8.77 4.42
CA THR A 266 -5.40 -7.48 4.79
C THR A 266 -6.39 -6.34 4.62
N SER A 267 -6.15 -5.18 5.25
CA SER A 267 -6.97 -4.00 5.01
C SER A 267 -6.19 -2.70 5.05
N ILE A 268 -6.63 -1.73 4.25
CA ILE A 268 -6.17 -0.34 4.31
C ILE A 268 -7.35 0.56 4.69
N ARG A 269 -7.08 1.61 5.46
CA ARG A 269 -8.11 2.53 5.95
C ARG A 269 -7.64 3.98 5.92
N GLN A 270 -8.57 4.89 5.67
CA GLN A 270 -8.39 6.32 5.81
C GLN A 270 -9.59 6.94 6.51
N THR A 271 -9.34 7.85 7.45
CA THR A 271 -10.38 8.61 8.13
C THR A 271 -10.52 9.98 7.48
N VAL A 272 -11.72 10.29 7.02
CA VAL A 272 -12.10 11.57 6.43
C VAL A 272 -12.81 12.42 7.48
N ASP A 273 -12.30 13.62 7.72
CA ASP A 273 -12.95 14.62 8.56
C ASP A 273 -14.11 15.29 7.81
N LEU A 274 -15.30 15.24 8.39
CA LEU A 274 -16.54 15.82 7.85
C LEU A 274 -17.10 16.95 8.72
N THR A 275 -16.38 17.36 9.78
CA THR A 275 -16.84 18.37 10.75
C THR A 275 -17.22 19.69 10.09
N ALA A 276 -16.47 20.15 9.08
CA ALA A 276 -16.78 21.37 8.32
C ALA A 276 -18.12 21.30 7.55
N ALA A 277 -18.65 20.09 7.29
CA ALA A 277 -19.95 19.88 6.67
C ALA A 277 -21.06 19.49 7.68
N ALA A 278 -20.77 19.42 8.99
CA ALA A 278 -21.68 18.89 10.00
C ALA A 278 -23.06 19.57 9.98
N ALA A 279 -23.12 20.90 9.82
CA ALA A 279 -24.39 21.63 9.73
C ALA A 279 -25.28 21.16 8.55
N ARG A 280 -24.66 20.85 7.41
CA ARG A 280 -25.37 20.31 6.24
C ARG A 280 -25.72 18.85 6.46
N ILE A 281 -24.81 18.04 6.99
CA ILE A 281 -25.06 16.62 7.30
C ILE A 281 -26.26 16.46 8.25
N ASN A 282 -26.39 17.34 9.24
CA ASN A 282 -27.48 17.33 10.21
C ASN A 282 -28.86 17.62 9.63
N THR A 283 -28.98 18.04 8.35
CA THR A 283 -30.28 18.08 7.67
C THR A 283 -30.80 16.68 7.32
N GLY A 284 -29.95 15.66 7.37
CA GLY A 284 -30.28 14.28 7.00
C GLY A 284 -30.41 14.05 5.49
N THR A 285 -29.98 15.01 4.67
CA THR A 285 -30.18 14.97 3.20
C THR A 285 -28.87 15.00 2.40
N VAL A 286 -27.71 15.01 3.07
CA VAL A 286 -26.41 15.07 2.36
C VAL A 286 -26.13 13.71 1.73
N PRO A 287 -26.04 13.59 0.40
CA PRO A 287 -25.70 12.34 -0.24
C PRO A 287 -24.22 12.01 -0.03
N TYR A 288 -23.85 10.75 -0.20
CA TYR A 288 -22.47 10.33 -0.44
C TYR A 288 -22.41 9.32 -1.58
N THR A 289 -21.24 9.22 -2.18
CA THR A 289 -20.87 8.16 -3.12
C THR A 289 -19.51 7.61 -2.72
N LEU A 290 -19.43 6.30 -2.54
CA LEU A 290 -18.19 5.54 -2.39
C LEU A 290 -18.02 4.67 -3.64
N SER A 291 -16.87 4.74 -4.29
CA SER A 291 -16.58 3.98 -5.50
C SER A 291 -15.12 3.55 -5.60
N GLY A 292 -14.85 2.57 -6.45
CA GLY A 292 -13.50 2.13 -6.79
C GLY A 292 -13.49 1.14 -7.95
N LEU A 293 -12.31 0.93 -8.51
CA LEU A 293 -12.03 -0.20 -9.38
C LEU A 293 -11.65 -1.38 -8.47
N LEU A 294 -12.50 -2.40 -8.39
CA LEU A 294 -12.22 -3.61 -7.62
C LEU A 294 -11.92 -4.75 -8.57
N GLY A 295 -10.99 -5.64 -8.20
CA GLY A 295 -10.48 -6.61 -9.16
C GLY A 295 -9.95 -7.88 -8.53
N GLY A 296 -9.44 -8.73 -9.40
CA GLY A 296 -8.69 -9.91 -9.00
C GLY A 296 -7.98 -10.61 -10.16
N ALA A 297 -7.36 -11.75 -9.88
CA ALA A 297 -6.63 -12.56 -10.86
C ALA A 297 -7.48 -13.73 -11.38
N LEU A 298 -7.47 -13.96 -12.70
CA LEU A 298 -8.05 -15.14 -13.36
C LEU A 298 -9.36 -15.64 -12.73
N ILE A 299 -9.39 -16.90 -12.30
CA ILE A 299 -10.53 -17.56 -11.62
C ILE A 299 -10.40 -17.56 -10.10
N ASP A 300 -9.42 -16.85 -9.54
CA ASP A 300 -9.23 -16.76 -8.09
C ASP A 300 -10.47 -16.11 -7.43
N PRO A 301 -11.01 -16.71 -6.35
CA PRO A 301 -12.23 -16.23 -5.71
C PRO A 301 -12.00 -15.06 -4.73
N SER A 302 -10.75 -14.69 -4.46
CA SER A 302 -10.40 -13.57 -3.56
C SER A 302 -11.04 -12.28 -4.05
N SER A 303 -11.45 -11.43 -3.11
CA SER A 303 -12.21 -10.24 -3.45
C SER A 303 -12.01 -9.09 -2.47
N THR A 304 -12.06 -7.87 -3.00
CA THR A 304 -11.97 -6.65 -2.19
C THR A 304 -13.36 -6.22 -1.74
N ALA A 305 -13.52 -5.99 -0.44
CA ALA A 305 -14.68 -5.31 0.14
C ALA A 305 -14.35 -3.84 0.41
N LEU A 306 -15.11 -2.93 -0.20
CA LEU A 306 -14.96 -1.48 0.00
C LEU A 306 -16.14 -0.95 0.83
N GLN A 307 -15.85 -0.31 1.96
CA GLN A 307 -16.84 0.17 2.92
C GLN A 307 -16.51 1.58 3.42
N VAL A 308 -17.55 2.36 3.70
CA VAL A 308 -17.49 3.58 4.52
C VAL A 308 -18.27 3.35 5.82
N THR A 309 -17.69 3.76 6.94
CA THR A 309 -18.31 3.76 8.27
C THR A 309 -18.40 5.19 8.78
N PHE A 310 -19.60 5.65 9.08
CA PHE A 310 -19.87 7.00 9.57
C PHE A 310 -19.84 7.03 11.09
N LEU A 311 -19.05 7.93 11.66
CA LEU A 311 -18.85 8.07 13.10
C LEU A 311 -19.29 9.46 13.58
N ASN A 312 -19.84 9.52 14.79
CA ASN A 312 -20.06 10.77 15.50
C ASN A 312 -18.76 11.24 16.21
N SER A 313 -18.85 12.37 16.92
CA SER A 313 -17.70 12.96 17.62
C SER A 313 -17.15 12.11 18.78
N SER A 314 -17.89 11.12 19.27
CA SER A 314 -17.43 10.18 20.30
C SER A 314 -16.88 8.88 19.70
N GLY A 315 -16.79 8.77 18.37
CA GLY A 315 -16.37 7.55 17.66
C GLY A 315 -17.45 6.46 17.58
N ALA A 316 -18.71 6.77 17.93
CA ALA A 316 -19.80 5.80 17.80
C ALA A 316 -20.27 5.70 16.34
N VAL A 317 -20.49 4.46 15.89
CA VAL A 317 -20.98 4.17 14.53
C VAL A 317 -22.44 4.60 14.38
N LEU A 318 -22.71 5.46 13.39
CA LEU A 318 -24.05 5.93 13.03
C LEU A 318 -24.62 5.22 11.80
N GLY A 319 -23.76 4.65 10.96
CA GLY A 319 -24.17 3.92 9.77
C GLY A 319 -22.97 3.48 8.93
N THR A 320 -23.25 2.61 7.97
CA THR A 320 -22.25 2.06 7.04
C THR A 320 -22.80 1.99 5.63
N GLY A 321 -21.93 2.11 4.63
CA GLY A 321 -22.22 1.82 3.23
C GLY A 321 -21.13 0.96 2.62
N SER A 322 -21.51 -0.11 1.91
CA SER A 322 -20.55 -1.02 1.27
C SER A 322 -20.89 -1.21 -0.20
N THR A 323 -19.86 -1.29 -1.04
CA THR A 323 -20.06 -1.74 -2.42
C THR A 323 -20.27 -3.25 -2.46
N THR A 324 -20.82 -3.76 -3.56
CA THR A 324 -20.64 -5.18 -3.89
C THR A 324 -19.17 -5.43 -4.24
N THR A 325 -18.71 -6.67 -4.04
CA THR A 325 -17.37 -7.11 -4.45
C THR A 325 -17.34 -7.43 -5.96
N VAL A 326 -16.15 -7.78 -6.47
CA VAL A 326 -15.96 -8.23 -7.86
C VAL A 326 -15.52 -9.69 -7.84
N SER A 327 -16.38 -10.57 -8.36
CA SER A 327 -16.10 -12.00 -8.47
C SER A 327 -15.32 -12.34 -9.74
N ALA A 328 -14.82 -13.58 -9.85
CA ALA A 328 -14.25 -14.08 -11.10
C ALA A 328 -15.27 -14.07 -12.26
N ILE A 329 -16.56 -14.26 -11.97
CA ILE A 329 -17.64 -14.23 -12.98
C ILE A 329 -17.84 -12.82 -13.52
N ASP A 330 -17.81 -11.81 -12.65
CA ASP A 330 -17.87 -10.40 -13.05
C ASP A 330 -16.72 -10.01 -14.00
N ARG A 331 -15.56 -10.68 -13.83
CA ARG A 331 -14.36 -10.50 -14.68
C ARG A 331 -14.31 -11.44 -15.88
N LEU A 332 -15.30 -12.33 -16.05
CA LEU A 332 -15.30 -13.39 -17.07
C LEU A 332 -14.04 -14.28 -17.02
N GLY A 333 -13.47 -14.48 -15.83
CA GLY A 333 -12.25 -15.27 -15.61
C GLY A 333 -10.95 -14.59 -16.03
N PHE A 334 -10.95 -13.29 -16.38
CA PHE A 334 -9.75 -12.53 -16.72
C PHE A 334 -9.17 -11.77 -15.52
N THR A 335 -7.85 -11.65 -15.46
CA THR A 335 -7.20 -10.72 -14.52
C THR A 335 -7.55 -9.27 -14.88
N GLY A 336 -8.00 -8.49 -13.89
CA GLY A 336 -8.34 -7.09 -14.10
C GLY A 336 -9.37 -6.56 -13.12
N PHE A 337 -9.99 -5.44 -13.48
CA PHE A 337 -10.85 -4.64 -12.62
C PHE A 337 -12.25 -4.47 -13.19
N GLN A 338 -13.22 -4.25 -12.30
CA GLN A 338 -14.55 -3.79 -12.60
C GLN A 338 -14.92 -2.63 -11.67
N PRO A 339 -15.60 -1.58 -12.17
CA PRO A 339 -16.05 -0.49 -11.34
C PRO A 339 -17.14 -0.97 -10.37
N ARG A 340 -17.06 -0.48 -9.14
CA ARG A 340 -18.07 -0.66 -8.09
C ARG A 340 -18.35 0.67 -7.43
N SER A 341 -19.62 0.89 -7.10
CA SER A 341 -20.03 2.09 -6.36
C SER A 341 -21.25 1.79 -5.49
N VAL A 342 -21.37 2.57 -4.43
CA VAL A 342 -22.56 2.64 -3.58
C VAL A 342 -22.82 4.11 -3.27
N SER A 343 -24.08 4.50 -3.24
CA SER A 343 -24.49 5.84 -2.83
C SER A 343 -25.58 5.75 -1.78
N GLY A 344 -25.64 6.77 -0.92
CA GLY A 344 -26.61 6.85 0.16
C GLY A 344 -26.65 8.25 0.73
N THR A 345 -27.21 8.40 1.93
CA THR A 345 -27.18 9.65 2.69
C THR A 345 -26.25 9.52 3.88
N VAL A 346 -25.50 10.58 4.19
CA VAL A 346 -24.64 10.64 5.37
C VAL A 346 -25.57 10.77 6.61
N PRO A 347 -25.47 9.87 7.61
CA PRO A 347 -26.30 9.95 8.80
C PRO A 347 -26.14 11.28 9.54
N ALA A 348 -27.24 11.85 10.02
CA ALA A 348 -27.20 13.06 10.86
C ALA A 348 -26.36 12.79 12.13
N GLY A 349 -25.56 13.75 12.54
CA GLY A 349 -24.60 13.63 13.65
C GLY A 349 -23.21 13.12 13.27
N THR A 350 -22.99 12.75 12.01
CA THR A 350 -21.67 12.31 11.53
C THR A 350 -20.66 13.45 11.55
N THR A 351 -19.49 13.19 12.10
CA THR A 351 -18.34 14.11 12.09
C THR A 351 -17.14 13.54 11.33
N SER A 352 -17.07 12.22 11.16
CA SER A 352 -16.02 11.59 10.36
C SER A 352 -16.53 10.34 9.64
N ALA A 353 -15.83 9.97 8.56
CA ALA A 353 -16.10 8.76 7.79
C ALA A 353 -14.81 7.96 7.66
N VAL A 354 -14.83 6.71 8.11
CA VAL A 354 -13.71 5.76 7.92
C VAL A 354 -13.98 4.96 6.66
N VAL A 355 -13.14 5.14 5.64
CA VAL A 355 -13.19 4.35 4.41
C VAL A 355 -12.16 3.23 4.51
N SER A 356 -12.60 2.00 4.30
CA SER A 356 -11.76 0.81 4.38
C SER A 356 -11.88 -0.04 3.11
N ALA A 357 -10.75 -0.49 2.59
CA ALA A 357 -10.68 -1.56 1.60
C ALA A 357 -10.07 -2.79 2.26
N THR A 358 -10.83 -3.89 2.30
CA THR A 358 -10.40 -5.18 2.87
C THR A 358 -10.19 -6.17 1.73
N PHE A 359 -8.97 -6.67 1.60
CA PHE A 359 -8.55 -7.66 0.61
C PHE A 359 -8.78 -9.05 1.19
N ASN A 360 -9.93 -9.65 0.91
CA ASN A 360 -10.26 -10.95 1.47
C ASN A 360 -9.69 -12.07 0.60
N ASP A 361 -8.81 -12.87 1.19
CA ASP A 361 -8.38 -14.12 0.59
C ASP A 361 -9.48 -15.18 0.76
N HIS A 362 -9.96 -15.68 -0.37
CA HIS A 362 -10.96 -16.77 -0.41
C HIS A 362 -10.43 -18.00 -1.13
N ASN A 363 -9.14 -18.03 -1.45
CA ASN A 363 -8.56 -19.16 -2.14
C ASN A 363 -8.58 -20.40 -1.22
N PRO A 364 -9.23 -21.51 -1.63
CA PRO A 364 -9.31 -22.71 -0.80
C PRO A 364 -7.96 -23.45 -0.71
N ILE A 365 -7.02 -23.12 -1.61
CA ILE A 365 -5.66 -23.63 -1.56
C ILE A 365 -4.87 -22.65 -0.69
N THR A 366 -4.50 -23.10 0.51
CA THR A 366 -3.49 -22.42 1.33
C THR A 366 -2.21 -22.34 0.52
N ASN A 367 -1.52 -21.19 0.54
CA ASN A 367 -0.30 -20.87 -0.22
C ASN A 367 -0.48 -20.15 -1.56
N HIS A 368 -1.27 -19.08 -1.57
CA HIS A 368 -1.29 -18.19 -2.71
C HIS A 368 -1.21 -16.73 -2.27
N TYR A 369 -0.60 -15.93 -3.12
CA TYR A 369 -0.71 -14.49 -3.06
C TYR A 369 -2.20 -14.10 -3.04
N ASN A 370 -2.60 -13.22 -2.13
CA ASN A 370 -3.97 -12.73 -2.04
C ASN A 370 -4.29 -11.87 -3.27
N ASN A 371 -5.06 -12.47 -4.19
CA ASN A 371 -5.36 -11.92 -5.50
C ASN A 371 -6.53 -10.92 -5.50
N ALA A 372 -6.91 -10.35 -4.35
CA ALA A 372 -7.83 -9.23 -4.31
C ALA A 372 -7.12 -7.92 -4.71
N TYR A 373 -7.72 -7.14 -5.59
CA TYR A 373 -7.16 -5.86 -6.06
C TYR A 373 -8.11 -4.69 -5.86
N ALA A 374 -7.54 -3.49 -5.71
CA ALA A 374 -8.26 -2.24 -5.62
C ALA A 374 -7.48 -1.12 -6.33
N ASP A 375 -8.18 -0.20 -6.96
CA ASP A 375 -7.62 1.00 -7.55
C ASP A 375 -8.68 2.12 -7.61
N ASN A 376 -8.25 3.37 -7.77
CA ASN A 376 -9.09 4.55 -7.95
C ASN A 376 -10.22 4.65 -6.92
N LEU A 377 -9.90 4.40 -5.65
CA LEU A 377 -10.82 4.55 -4.55
C LEU A 377 -11.24 6.02 -4.43
N SER A 378 -12.55 6.25 -4.36
CA SER A 378 -13.13 7.57 -4.25
C SER A 378 -14.27 7.62 -3.25
N PHE A 379 -14.24 8.63 -2.39
CA PHE A 379 -15.32 8.95 -1.48
C PHE A 379 -15.67 10.42 -1.63
N THR A 380 -16.91 10.69 -2.04
CA THR A 380 -17.43 12.04 -2.23
C THR A 380 -18.70 12.19 -1.42
N VAL A 381 -18.96 13.40 -0.94
CA VAL A 381 -20.22 13.76 -0.25
C VAL A 381 -20.83 14.97 -0.93
N GLY A 382 -22.14 15.16 -0.81
CA GLY A 382 -22.83 16.32 -1.36
C GLY A 382 -22.52 17.60 -0.60
N ALA A 383 -21.27 17.85 -0.24
CA ALA A 383 -20.72 19.04 0.42
C ALA A 383 -19.55 19.59 -0.40
N PRO A 384 -19.84 20.37 -1.45
CA PRO A 384 -18.83 20.81 -2.43
C PRO A 384 -17.74 21.74 -1.87
N GLY A 385 -17.93 22.30 -0.68
CA GLY A 385 -16.91 23.10 0.01
C GLY A 385 -15.92 22.29 0.84
N LEU A 386 -16.09 20.97 0.97
CA LEU A 386 -15.10 20.11 1.61
C LEU A 386 -13.94 19.84 0.65
N THR A 387 -12.75 19.66 1.20
CA THR A 387 -11.54 19.28 0.47
C THR A 387 -10.89 18.07 1.14
N PRO A 388 -10.17 17.19 0.40
CA PRO A 388 -9.37 16.15 1.02
C PRO A 388 -8.32 16.76 1.96
N ALA A 389 -7.91 15.99 2.96
CA ALA A 389 -6.77 16.35 3.80
C ALA A 389 -5.50 16.47 2.94
N ALA A 390 -4.56 17.32 3.33
CA ALA A 390 -3.24 17.32 2.72
C ALA A 390 -2.49 16.05 3.14
N LEU A 391 -1.78 15.41 2.21
CA LEU A 391 -0.87 14.33 2.57
C LEU A 391 0.29 14.91 3.40
N THR A 392 0.47 14.39 4.60
CA THR A 392 1.57 14.78 5.49
C THR A 392 2.45 13.57 5.79
N VAL A 393 3.76 13.81 5.89
CA VAL A 393 4.69 12.85 6.48
C VAL A 393 4.28 12.57 7.93
N PRO A 394 4.27 11.29 8.39
CA PRO A 394 3.98 10.98 9.79
C PRO A 394 4.88 11.79 10.72
N ALA A 395 4.30 12.38 11.77
CA ALA A 395 5.07 13.08 12.77
C ALA A 395 6.02 12.10 13.47
N SER A 396 7.25 12.55 13.75
CA SER A 396 8.25 11.77 14.48
C SER A 396 8.55 12.43 15.82
N ASN A 397 8.54 11.64 16.89
CA ASN A 397 9.11 12.01 18.18
C ASN A 397 10.41 11.21 18.45
N VAL A 398 10.99 10.57 17.43
CA VAL A 398 12.26 9.84 17.59
C VAL A 398 13.36 10.85 17.93
N GLY A 399 13.91 10.72 19.14
CA GLY A 399 15.03 11.52 19.62
C GLY A 399 16.36 11.12 18.97
N GLN A 400 17.30 12.06 18.89
CA GLN A 400 18.62 11.79 18.34
C GLN A 400 19.44 10.86 19.23
N LEU A 401 20.04 9.86 18.59
CA LEU A 401 20.98 8.93 19.19
C LEU A 401 22.40 9.20 18.70
N ASP A 402 23.35 9.01 19.60
CA ASP A 402 24.77 9.00 19.28
C ASP A 402 25.15 7.66 18.63
N HIS A 403 24.63 6.54 19.17
CA HIS A 403 24.81 5.19 18.59
C HIS A 403 23.50 4.37 18.51
N VAL A 404 23.33 3.68 17.38
CA VAL A 404 22.29 2.67 17.17
C VAL A 404 22.97 1.32 16.89
N PHE A 405 22.75 0.35 17.76
CA PHE A 405 23.20 -1.03 17.60
C PHE A 405 22.01 -1.89 17.15
N LEU A 406 21.94 -2.22 15.86
CA LEU A 406 20.93 -3.13 15.33
C LEU A 406 21.50 -4.55 15.31
N ILE A 407 20.97 -5.42 16.17
CA ILE A 407 21.24 -6.85 16.14
C ILE A 407 20.09 -7.53 15.38
N TYR A 408 20.41 -8.15 14.25
CA TYR A 408 19.40 -8.70 13.35
C TYR A 408 19.56 -10.23 13.26
N MET A 409 18.51 -10.95 13.65
CA MET A 409 18.47 -12.41 13.76
C MET A 409 17.64 -13.02 12.62
N GLU A 410 17.72 -14.33 12.41
CA GLU A 410 17.08 -15.02 11.27
C GLU A 410 15.92 -15.94 11.70
N ASN A 411 14.87 -15.99 10.87
CA ASN A 411 13.76 -16.94 10.76
C ASN A 411 13.10 -17.41 12.07
N LYS A 412 12.51 -16.48 12.84
CA LYS A 412 11.67 -16.80 14.02
C LYS A 412 10.45 -15.90 14.15
N GLY A 413 9.29 -16.53 14.28
CA GLY A 413 8.06 -15.85 14.61
C GLY A 413 8.00 -15.43 16.08
N PHE A 414 7.12 -14.50 16.40
CA PHE A 414 6.92 -14.00 17.75
C PHE A 414 6.67 -15.14 18.76
N THR A 415 5.81 -16.12 18.41
CA THR A 415 5.48 -17.26 19.28
C THR A 415 6.57 -18.34 19.36
N ASP A 416 7.59 -18.31 18.47
CA ASP A 416 8.75 -19.19 18.60
C ASP A 416 9.69 -18.71 19.72
N ILE A 417 9.70 -17.41 20.00
CA ILE A 417 10.59 -16.79 20.98
C ILE A 417 9.88 -16.54 22.30
N VAL A 418 8.70 -15.93 22.25
CA VAL A 418 7.99 -15.46 23.45
C VAL A 418 7.46 -16.65 24.24
N GLY A 419 7.92 -16.79 25.48
CA GLY A 419 7.61 -17.92 26.35
C GLY A 419 8.44 -19.17 26.08
N SER A 420 9.36 -19.16 25.11
CA SER A 420 10.22 -20.32 24.84
C SER A 420 11.22 -20.58 25.96
N VAL A 421 11.29 -21.84 26.40
CA VAL A 421 12.29 -22.33 27.36
C VAL A 421 13.71 -22.35 26.79
N ASN A 422 13.85 -22.29 25.46
CA ASN A 422 15.13 -22.24 24.77
C ASN A 422 15.61 -20.79 24.57
N ALA A 423 14.79 -19.80 24.89
CA ALA A 423 15.13 -18.37 24.78
C ALA A 423 15.08 -17.64 26.14
N PRO A 424 15.69 -18.17 27.23
CA PRO A 424 15.54 -17.58 28.56
C PRO A 424 16.10 -16.16 28.66
N TYR A 425 17.21 -15.83 27.99
CA TYR A 425 17.77 -14.49 28.02
C TYR A 425 16.90 -13.49 27.25
N ILE A 426 16.44 -13.84 26.05
CA ILE A 426 15.56 -12.98 25.25
C ILE A 426 14.24 -12.72 26.00
N ASN A 427 13.66 -13.75 26.62
CA ASN A 427 12.48 -13.57 27.46
C ASN A 427 12.77 -12.70 28.69
N SER A 428 13.98 -12.72 29.23
CA SER A 428 14.36 -11.77 30.28
C SER A 428 14.39 -10.32 29.78
N LEU A 429 14.83 -10.08 28.54
CA LEU A 429 14.81 -8.76 27.91
C LEU A 429 13.39 -8.26 27.67
N LEU A 430 12.50 -9.12 27.14
CA LEU A 430 11.07 -8.82 26.95
C LEU A 430 10.36 -8.46 28.25
N ASN A 431 10.80 -9.03 29.38
CA ASN A 431 10.27 -8.71 30.71
C ASN A 431 10.94 -7.50 31.38
N THR A 432 11.94 -6.88 30.74
CA THR A 432 12.74 -5.78 31.32
C THR A 432 12.62 -4.49 30.53
N TYR A 433 12.50 -4.56 29.21
CA TYR A 433 12.57 -3.43 28.29
C TYR A 433 11.30 -3.29 27.43
N GLY A 434 11.28 -2.26 26.59
CA GLY A 434 10.20 -2.05 25.62
C GLY A 434 10.26 -3.07 24.49
N SER A 435 9.09 -3.55 24.06
CA SER A 435 8.94 -4.40 22.88
C SER A 435 7.81 -3.93 21.96
N ALA A 436 7.91 -4.23 20.66
CA ALA A 436 6.81 -4.06 19.72
C ALA A 436 6.03 -5.38 19.65
N GLY A 437 4.75 -5.35 20.02
CA GLY A 437 3.84 -6.50 19.94
C GLY A 437 3.11 -6.61 18.60
N SER A 438 3.44 -5.75 17.64
CA SER A 438 2.83 -5.67 16.31
C SER A 438 3.86 -5.28 15.26
N PHE A 439 5.01 -5.99 15.24
CA PHE A 439 6.03 -5.83 14.21
C PHE A 439 5.92 -6.95 13.18
N TYR A 440 5.57 -6.61 11.93
CA TYR A 440 5.34 -7.56 10.86
C TYR A 440 6.36 -7.36 9.75
N ALA A 441 7.16 -8.40 9.50
CA ALA A 441 8.16 -8.39 8.46
C ALA A 441 7.54 -8.31 7.06
N ASN A 442 8.16 -7.57 6.15
CA ASN A 442 7.51 -7.17 4.91
C ASN A 442 7.39 -8.27 3.84
N SER A 443 8.22 -9.32 3.90
CA SER A 443 8.21 -10.44 2.96
C SER A 443 9.01 -11.64 3.47
N HIS A 444 9.02 -12.69 2.65
CA HIS A 444 9.97 -13.79 2.62
C HIS A 444 10.69 -13.82 1.25
N PRO A 445 11.94 -14.29 1.10
CA PRO A 445 12.89 -14.74 2.15
C PRO A 445 13.74 -13.58 2.75
N SER A 446 14.74 -13.93 3.58
CA SER A 446 15.53 -13.05 4.43
C SER A 446 16.13 -11.83 3.75
N ALA A 447 16.87 -12.01 2.64
CA ALA A 447 17.66 -10.92 2.04
C ALA A 447 16.81 -9.71 1.65
N PRO A 448 15.70 -9.92 0.94
CA PRO A 448 14.75 -8.87 0.68
C PRO A 448 14.45 -8.01 1.92
N THR A 449 14.28 -8.58 3.10
CA THR A 449 13.93 -7.81 4.31
C THR A 449 15.00 -6.78 4.67
N TYR A 450 16.28 -7.10 4.48
CA TYR A 450 17.41 -6.17 4.64
C TYR A 450 17.33 -4.98 3.68
N PHE A 451 16.91 -5.22 2.44
CA PHE A 451 16.88 -4.19 1.39
C PHE A 451 15.89 -3.08 1.69
N ARG A 452 14.86 -3.40 2.49
CA ARG A 452 13.85 -2.42 2.90
C ARG A 452 14.38 -1.47 3.96
N ILE A 453 15.27 -1.94 4.83
CA ILE A 453 15.94 -1.10 5.83
C ILE A 453 17.05 -0.27 5.19
N LEU A 454 17.79 -0.86 4.25
CA LEU A 454 18.99 -0.23 3.69
C LEU A 454 18.73 0.54 2.39
N GLY A 455 17.60 0.35 1.73
CA GLY A 455 17.34 0.87 0.38
C GLY A 455 15.90 1.29 0.11
N GLY A 456 14.99 1.14 1.07
CA GLY A 456 13.59 1.59 0.94
C GLY A 456 12.77 0.85 -0.13
N SER A 457 13.23 -0.29 -0.65
CA SER A 457 12.59 -1.07 -1.72
C SER A 457 12.95 -2.55 -1.65
N ASP A 458 12.16 -3.40 -2.34
CA ASP A 458 12.51 -4.80 -2.58
C ASP A 458 13.34 -5.01 -3.86
N PHE A 459 13.47 -3.96 -4.69
CA PHE A 459 14.18 -3.97 -5.98
C PHE A 459 13.75 -5.08 -6.97
N GLY A 460 12.56 -5.67 -6.77
CA GLY A 460 12.09 -6.82 -7.55
C GLY A 460 12.80 -8.13 -7.21
N ILE A 461 13.61 -8.15 -6.15
CA ILE A 461 14.36 -9.32 -5.72
C ILE A 461 13.52 -10.09 -4.70
N THR A 462 13.14 -11.32 -5.05
CA THR A 462 12.31 -12.22 -4.22
C THR A 462 13.05 -13.49 -3.80
N TYR A 463 14.38 -13.44 -3.78
CA TYR A 463 15.26 -14.56 -3.47
C TYR A 463 16.49 -14.03 -2.70
N ASN A 464 17.42 -14.90 -2.31
CA ASN A 464 18.64 -14.52 -1.59
C ASN A 464 19.81 -14.40 -2.59
N PRO A 465 20.09 -13.21 -3.17
CA PRO A 465 21.16 -13.07 -4.14
C PRO A 465 22.55 -13.05 -3.48
N ASN A 466 23.56 -13.46 -4.25
CA ASN A 466 24.95 -13.17 -3.89
C ASN A 466 25.24 -11.67 -4.13
N PRO A 467 26.05 -11.02 -3.26
CA PRO A 467 26.47 -9.65 -3.47
C PRO A 467 27.48 -9.51 -4.64
N PRO A 468 27.48 -8.36 -5.35
CA PRO A 468 26.49 -7.29 -5.28
C PRO A 468 25.28 -7.61 -6.18
N SER A 469 24.10 -7.18 -5.75
CA SER A 469 22.86 -7.40 -6.50
C SER A 469 22.05 -6.12 -6.73
N ILE A 470 22.37 -5.03 -6.04
CA ILE A 470 21.60 -3.78 -6.06
C ILE A 470 22.49 -2.61 -6.49
N ASN A 471 22.05 -1.88 -7.50
CA ASN A 471 22.67 -0.64 -7.95
C ASN A 471 21.68 0.52 -7.78
N ALA A 472 21.52 0.99 -6.53
CA ALA A 472 20.59 2.04 -6.15
C ALA A 472 21.15 2.87 -4.96
N PRO A 473 20.63 4.10 -4.74
CA PRO A 473 20.85 4.83 -3.49
C PRO A 473 20.49 3.98 -2.27
N ASN A 474 21.24 4.17 -1.19
CA ASN A 474 21.17 3.31 -0.02
C ASN A 474 21.57 4.07 1.26
N LEU A 475 21.20 3.53 2.40
CA LEU A 475 21.37 4.16 3.71
C LEU A 475 22.84 4.41 4.03
N MET A 476 23.75 3.53 3.62
CA MET A 476 25.20 3.70 3.81
C MET A 476 25.71 4.94 3.06
N GLN A 477 25.23 5.16 1.84
CA GLN A 477 25.56 6.36 1.08
C GLN A 477 25.03 7.64 1.75
N GLU A 478 23.82 7.62 2.31
CA GLU A 478 23.27 8.76 3.05
C GLU A 478 24.01 9.02 4.36
N MET A 479 24.41 7.97 5.07
CA MET A 479 25.23 8.06 6.28
C MET A 479 26.59 8.69 5.98
N ASP A 480 27.28 8.24 4.92
CA ASP A 480 28.55 8.82 4.49
C ASP A 480 28.41 10.30 4.12
N ALA A 481 27.35 10.66 3.38
CA ALA A 481 27.08 12.04 2.99
C ALA A 481 26.80 12.94 4.20
N ALA A 482 26.17 12.40 5.25
CA ALA A 482 25.88 13.10 6.50
C ALA A 482 27.04 13.05 7.52
N GLY A 483 28.12 12.33 7.24
CA GLY A 483 29.22 12.12 8.19
C GLY A 483 28.86 11.22 9.38
N VAL A 484 27.87 10.36 9.22
CA VAL A 484 27.48 9.33 10.19
C VAL A 484 28.37 8.10 9.98
N SER A 485 29.24 7.79 10.95
CA SER A 485 30.05 6.58 10.88
C SER A 485 29.17 5.34 11.02
N TRP A 486 29.46 4.31 10.23
CA TRP A 486 28.70 3.06 10.27
C TRP A 486 29.61 1.83 10.09
N ALA A 487 29.18 0.69 10.61
CA ALA A 487 29.85 -0.59 10.40
C ALA A 487 28.86 -1.76 10.39
N ASN A 488 29.20 -2.80 9.64
CA ASN A 488 28.52 -4.08 9.61
C ASN A 488 29.45 -5.16 10.18
N TYR A 489 29.11 -5.66 11.37
CA TYR A 489 29.86 -6.68 12.09
C TYR A 489 29.26 -8.07 11.85
N ALA A 490 30.05 -8.98 11.26
CA ALA A 490 29.62 -10.35 11.01
C ALA A 490 30.44 -11.38 11.79
N GLN A 491 29.75 -12.32 12.44
CA GLN A 491 30.41 -13.44 13.12
C GLN A 491 31.15 -14.32 12.10
N SER A 492 32.30 -14.85 12.51
CA SER A 492 33.17 -15.70 11.69
C SER A 492 33.80 -15.04 10.45
N MET A 493 33.55 -13.76 10.14
CA MET A 493 34.25 -13.07 9.05
C MET A 493 35.78 -13.14 9.27
N PRO A 494 36.56 -13.71 8.34
CA PRO A 494 37.98 -13.97 8.55
C PRO A 494 38.85 -12.72 8.73
N TYR A 495 38.57 -11.66 7.97
CA TYR A 495 39.27 -10.39 8.01
C TYR A 495 38.35 -9.26 7.55
N ALA A 496 38.68 -8.01 7.89
CA ALA A 496 37.88 -6.86 7.49
C ALA A 496 37.80 -6.71 5.96
N GLY A 497 36.61 -6.42 5.45
CA GLY A 497 36.34 -6.31 4.01
C GLY A 497 36.21 -7.63 3.27
N ASP A 498 36.10 -8.79 3.95
CA ASP A 498 35.99 -10.07 3.25
C ASP A 498 34.62 -10.23 2.57
N LEU A 499 34.62 -10.24 1.24
CA LEU A 499 33.42 -10.38 0.40
C LEU A 499 33.15 -11.82 -0.03
N VAL A 500 33.97 -12.78 0.42
CA VAL A 500 33.90 -14.18 0.01
C VAL A 500 33.52 -15.06 1.20
N SER A 501 32.42 -15.79 1.07
CA SER A 501 32.00 -16.78 2.07
C SER A 501 33.09 -17.84 2.29
N SER A 502 33.39 -18.16 3.54
CA SER A 502 34.35 -19.20 3.91
C SER A 502 34.11 -19.73 5.32
N GLY A 503 34.24 -21.05 5.50
CA GLY A 503 33.88 -21.70 6.77
C GLY A 503 32.43 -21.38 7.16
N ASP A 504 32.23 -20.92 8.39
CA ASP A 504 30.92 -20.53 8.92
C ASP A 504 30.49 -19.11 8.51
N TYR A 505 31.36 -18.34 7.85
CA TYR A 505 31.04 -17.00 7.38
C TYR A 505 30.35 -17.03 6.03
N SER A 506 29.21 -16.35 5.92
CA SER A 506 28.52 -16.11 4.68
C SER A 506 28.50 -14.62 4.34
N ASN A 507 28.92 -14.27 3.12
CA ASN A 507 28.81 -12.90 2.61
C ASN A 507 27.36 -12.43 2.42
N PHE A 508 26.39 -13.33 2.56
CA PHE A 508 24.97 -13.00 2.63
C PHE A 508 24.62 -12.18 3.88
N GLN A 509 25.32 -12.43 4.99
CA GLN A 509 25.07 -11.82 6.31
C GLN A 509 25.51 -10.35 6.37
N ILE A 510 26.23 -9.85 5.36
CA ILE A 510 26.64 -8.45 5.28
C ILE A 510 25.77 -7.67 4.26
N PRO A 511 24.55 -7.26 4.63
CA PRO A 511 23.60 -6.70 3.67
C PRO A 511 24.10 -5.40 3.01
N ALA A 512 25.02 -4.66 3.63
CA ALA A 512 25.65 -3.50 3.02
C ALA A 512 26.40 -3.85 1.70
N ALA A 513 27.00 -5.03 1.61
CA ALA A 513 27.73 -5.47 0.41
C ALA A 513 26.82 -5.84 -0.77
N GLN A 514 25.51 -5.92 -0.57
CA GLN A 514 24.56 -6.12 -1.67
C GLN A 514 24.50 -4.91 -2.60
N TYR A 515 24.86 -3.72 -2.08
CA TYR A 515 24.88 -2.47 -2.82
C TYR A 515 26.23 -2.27 -3.50
N THR A 516 26.20 -1.98 -4.81
CA THR A 516 27.39 -1.65 -5.60
C THR A 516 28.19 -0.49 -5.02
N TYR A 517 27.54 0.45 -4.32
CA TYR A 517 28.19 1.57 -3.62
C TYR A 517 29.26 1.11 -2.62
N VAL A 518 28.98 0.04 -1.87
CA VAL A 518 29.90 -0.56 -0.88
C VAL A 518 30.79 -1.60 -1.56
N TYR A 519 30.20 -2.49 -2.35
CA TYR A 519 30.91 -3.62 -2.96
C TYR A 519 31.99 -3.18 -3.96
N ASN A 520 31.74 -2.16 -4.78
CA ASN A 520 32.69 -1.66 -5.76
C ASN A 520 33.60 -0.55 -5.21
N ASN A 521 33.50 -0.23 -3.91
CA ASN A 521 34.35 0.77 -3.30
C ASN A 521 35.79 0.26 -3.13
N THR A 522 36.66 1.12 -2.61
CA THR A 522 38.05 0.77 -2.35
C THR A 522 38.16 -0.30 -1.26
N VAL A 523 39.21 -1.12 -1.33
CA VAL A 523 39.51 -2.11 -0.28
C VAL A 523 39.62 -1.46 1.11
N ALA A 524 40.20 -0.26 1.19
CA ALA A 524 40.31 0.49 2.44
C ALA A 524 38.93 0.88 3.02
N TYR A 525 38.00 1.27 2.15
CA TYR A 525 36.62 1.55 2.54
C TYR A 525 35.95 0.27 3.08
N GLN A 526 36.04 -0.83 2.34
CA GLN A 526 35.48 -2.11 2.78
C GLN A 526 36.06 -2.58 4.11
N GLN A 527 37.37 -2.43 4.31
CA GLN A 527 38.06 -2.75 5.56
C GLN A 527 37.69 -1.85 6.74
N THR A 528 37.10 -0.68 6.48
CA THR A 528 36.63 0.24 7.51
C THR A 528 35.20 -0.09 7.94
N HIS A 529 34.36 -0.55 7.01
CA HIS A 529 32.92 -0.70 7.25
C HIS A 529 32.44 -2.15 7.39
N LEU A 530 33.13 -3.13 6.79
CA LEU A 530 32.76 -4.55 6.86
C LEU A 530 33.75 -5.25 7.80
N LEU A 531 33.30 -5.60 9.00
CA LEU A 531 34.20 -5.95 10.10
C LEU A 531 33.89 -7.34 10.67
N PRO A 532 34.91 -8.12 11.07
CA PRO A 532 34.71 -9.27 11.92
C PRO A 532 34.07 -8.88 13.25
N LEU A 533 33.12 -9.67 13.74
CA LEU A 533 32.46 -9.41 15.02
C LEU A 533 33.44 -9.24 16.19
N THR A 534 34.62 -9.88 16.12
CA THR A 534 35.69 -9.73 17.13
C THR A 534 36.18 -8.29 17.27
N LYS A 535 36.02 -7.44 16.25
CA LYS A 535 36.37 -6.02 16.26
C LYS A 535 35.42 -5.17 17.10
N LEU A 536 34.16 -5.59 17.26
CA LEU A 536 33.14 -4.86 18.01
C LEU A 536 33.64 -4.46 19.41
N SER A 537 34.27 -5.40 20.13
CA SER A 537 34.82 -5.16 21.46
C SER A 537 35.85 -4.02 21.52
N THR A 538 36.67 -3.89 20.47
CA THR A 538 37.69 -2.84 20.38
C THR A 538 37.06 -1.51 20.05
N ASP A 539 36.12 -1.49 19.10
CA ASP A 539 35.50 -0.27 18.60
C ASP A 539 34.56 0.36 19.65
N LEU A 540 33.98 -0.46 20.53
CA LEU A 540 33.22 -0.05 21.72
C LEU A 540 34.09 0.51 22.85
N GLY A 541 35.42 0.48 22.72
CA GLY A 541 36.36 0.98 23.73
C GLY A 541 36.38 2.50 23.88
N ASN A 542 35.83 3.25 22.92
CA ASN A 542 35.79 4.71 22.92
C ASN A 542 34.56 5.23 22.16
N ALA A 543 33.65 5.89 22.89
CA ALA A 543 32.43 6.48 22.35
C ALA A 543 32.65 7.45 21.18
N GLY A 544 33.80 8.14 21.12
CA GLY A 544 34.09 9.07 20.03
C GLY A 544 34.51 8.40 18.72
N THR A 545 34.81 7.11 18.73
CA THR A 545 35.21 6.33 17.55
C THR A 545 34.32 5.12 17.28
N THR A 546 33.43 4.76 18.21
CA THR A 546 32.40 3.74 17.97
C THR A 546 31.54 4.16 16.78
N PRO A 547 31.20 3.25 15.84
CA PRO A 547 30.33 3.57 14.73
C PRO A 547 28.95 3.98 15.23
N ARG A 548 28.46 5.14 14.76
CA ARG A 548 27.12 5.66 15.10
C ARG A 548 26.00 4.71 14.66
N PHE A 549 26.20 3.97 13.57
CA PHE A 549 25.33 2.85 13.19
C PHE A 549 26.11 1.54 13.16
N SER A 550 25.66 0.55 13.92
CA SER A 550 26.27 -0.79 13.95
C SER A 550 25.24 -1.84 13.58
N TRP A 551 25.41 -2.50 12.44
CA TRP A 551 24.63 -3.68 12.05
C TRP A 551 25.38 -4.94 12.47
N ILE A 552 24.81 -5.72 13.39
CA ILE A 552 25.45 -6.88 14.01
C ILE A 552 24.68 -8.15 13.64
N VAL A 553 25.38 -9.14 13.09
CA VAL A 553 24.79 -10.42 12.68
C VAL A 553 25.58 -11.61 13.21
N ALA A 554 24.85 -12.66 13.52
CA ALA A 554 25.39 -13.97 13.84
C ALA A 554 25.75 -14.75 12.57
N ASN A 555 26.51 -15.83 12.74
CA ASN A 555 26.72 -16.81 11.68
C ASN A 555 25.58 -17.84 11.67
N ASN A 556 25.59 -18.74 10.68
CA ASN A 556 24.54 -19.75 10.48
C ASN A 556 24.41 -20.75 11.65
N ALA A 557 25.28 -20.73 12.65
CA ALA A 557 25.15 -21.58 13.84
C ALA A 557 24.47 -20.86 15.02
N ASN A 558 24.32 -19.54 14.96
CA ASN A 558 23.86 -18.70 16.05
C ASN A 558 22.77 -17.69 15.65
N ASP A 559 22.47 -17.54 14.36
CA ASP A 559 21.42 -16.63 13.85
C ASP A 559 20.00 -17.17 14.06
N MET A 560 19.88 -18.46 14.42
CA MET A 560 18.66 -19.24 14.66
C MET A 560 18.00 -19.84 13.41
N GLU A 561 18.56 -19.66 12.22
CA GLU A 561 18.08 -20.34 11.00
C GLU A 561 18.73 -21.72 10.86
N GLY A 562 20.07 -21.74 10.84
CA GLY A 562 20.86 -22.94 10.62
C GLY A 562 21.58 -23.44 11.87
N PRO A 563 22.53 -24.40 11.73
CA PRO A 563 23.16 -24.75 10.47
C PRO A 563 22.30 -25.72 9.66
N VAL A 564 22.50 -25.76 8.33
CA VAL A 564 21.84 -26.67 7.38
C VAL A 564 22.85 -27.36 6.44
N ASP A 565 24.04 -27.63 6.98
CA ASP A 565 25.25 -28.07 6.30
C ASP A 565 25.49 -29.60 6.31
N SER A 566 24.61 -30.36 6.97
CA SER A 566 24.69 -31.83 7.08
C SER A 566 23.30 -32.46 6.93
N PRO A 567 23.20 -33.74 6.52
CA PRO A 567 21.90 -34.40 6.42
C PRO A 567 21.08 -34.37 7.72
N ILE A 568 21.75 -34.42 8.89
CA ILE A 568 21.08 -34.37 10.19
C ILE A 568 20.58 -32.95 10.49
N SER A 569 21.41 -31.93 10.22
CA SER A 569 21.03 -30.53 10.44
C SER A 569 19.92 -30.08 9.48
N VAL A 570 19.92 -30.56 8.24
CA VAL A 570 18.80 -30.41 7.29
C VAL A 570 17.53 -31.10 7.81
N LEU A 571 17.62 -32.33 8.33
CA LEU A 571 16.47 -33.02 8.90
C LEU A 571 15.91 -32.31 10.14
N ASN A 572 16.77 -31.74 10.99
CA ASN A 572 16.35 -30.95 12.14
C ASN A 572 15.68 -29.65 11.71
N PHE A 573 16.25 -28.93 10.73
CA PHE A 573 15.64 -27.75 10.13
C PHE A 573 14.25 -28.08 9.58
N VAL A 574 14.14 -29.06 8.68
CA VAL A 574 12.86 -29.48 8.08
C VAL A 574 11.86 -29.96 9.15
N GLY A 575 12.32 -30.75 10.14
CA GLY A 575 11.48 -31.21 11.23
C GLY A 575 10.98 -30.08 12.11
N SER A 576 11.80 -29.05 12.33
CA SER A 576 11.41 -27.88 13.12
C SER A 576 10.33 -27.04 12.46
N GLN A 577 10.25 -27.03 11.12
CA GLN A 577 9.15 -26.41 10.35
C GLN A 577 7.77 -27.03 10.65
N LEU A 578 7.73 -28.23 11.25
CA LEU A 578 6.50 -28.94 11.59
C LEU A 578 6.06 -28.72 13.06
N THR A 579 6.79 -27.89 13.82
CA THR A 579 6.57 -27.62 15.26
C THR A 579 6.78 -26.12 15.55
N ASN A 580 6.93 -25.70 16.82
CA ASN A 580 7.18 -24.29 17.22
C ASN A 580 8.60 -23.78 16.84
N HIS A 581 9.14 -24.19 15.69
CA HIS A 581 10.40 -23.75 15.07
C HIS A 581 11.60 -23.49 16.02
N GLN A 582 11.79 -24.35 17.03
CA GLN A 582 12.76 -24.17 18.11
C GLN A 582 14.23 -24.45 17.72
N TYR A 583 14.51 -24.76 16.45
CA TYR A 583 15.86 -25.05 16.00
C TYR A 583 16.78 -23.85 16.21
N ASN A 584 17.92 -24.09 16.86
CA ASN A 584 18.97 -23.12 17.24
C ASN A 584 18.56 -21.86 18.01
N VAL A 585 17.33 -21.81 18.54
CA VAL A 585 16.88 -20.74 19.44
C VAL A 585 17.82 -20.58 20.64
N ALA A 586 18.29 -21.68 21.25
CA ALA A 586 19.23 -21.62 22.39
C ALA A 586 20.61 -21.05 22.02
N ALA A 587 21.10 -21.31 20.82
CA ALA A 587 22.38 -20.77 20.36
C ALA A 587 22.27 -19.26 20.12
N GLY A 588 21.18 -18.82 19.48
CA GLY A 588 20.91 -17.40 19.28
C GLY A 588 20.60 -16.64 20.58
N ASP A 589 19.96 -17.28 21.55
CA ASP A 589 19.75 -16.71 22.89
C ASP A 589 21.09 -16.43 23.59
N GLN A 590 22.03 -17.39 23.52
CA GLN A 590 23.39 -17.21 24.04
C GLN A 590 24.18 -16.15 23.26
N PHE A 591 24.03 -16.09 21.94
CA PHE A 591 24.66 -15.05 21.12
C PHE A 591 24.18 -13.66 21.52
N LEU A 592 22.86 -13.47 21.63
CA LEU A 592 22.27 -12.20 22.07
C LEU A 592 22.70 -11.84 23.48
N GLN A 593 22.79 -12.82 24.39
CA GLN A 593 23.34 -12.60 25.72
C GLN A 593 24.76 -12.03 25.66
N GLN A 594 25.63 -12.60 24.84
CA GLN A 594 27.00 -12.12 24.70
C GLN A 594 27.08 -10.72 24.09
N GLN A 595 26.37 -10.46 22.98
CA GLN A 595 26.48 -9.18 22.27
C GLN A 595 25.82 -8.04 23.04
N VAL A 596 24.63 -8.25 23.60
CA VAL A 596 23.96 -7.23 24.43
C VAL A 596 24.80 -6.93 25.68
N SER A 597 25.33 -7.96 26.35
CA SER A 597 26.21 -7.76 27.51
C SER A 597 27.49 -7.03 27.14
N LEU A 598 28.10 -7.34 25.99
CA LEU A 598 29.31 -6.67 25.51
C LEU A 598 29.06 -5.17 25.30
N ILE A 599 27.96 -4.83 24.62
CA ILE A 599 27.57 -3.44 24.38
C ILE A 599 27.28 -2.73 25.70
N GLN A 600 26.40 -3.28 26.55
CA GLN A 600 25.99 -2.64 27.80
C GLN A 600 27.14 -2.46 28.81
N ASN A 601 28.17 -3.30 28.76
CA ASN A 601 29.35 -3.17 29.62
C ASN A 601 30.49 -2.34 29.00
N SER A 602 30.31 -1.81 27.80
CA SER A 602 31.36 -1.09 27.09
C SER A 602 31.59 0.34 27.57
N THR A 603 32.76 0.90 27.26
CA THR A 603 33.03 2.33 27.46
C THR A 603 32.07 3.19 26.65
N ALA A 604 31.76 2.80 25.40
CA ALA A 604 30.85 3.54 24.54
C ALA A 604 29.49 3.75 25.22
N TRP A 605 28.85 2.66 25.65
CA TRP A 605 27.52 2.65 26.28
C TRP A 605 27.45 3.43 27.60
N ASN A 606 28.53 3.38 28.38
CA ASN A 606 28.57 3.95 29.73
C ASN A 606 29.22 5.35 29.78
N THR A 607 29.62 5.92 28.64
CA THR A 607 30.17 7.28 28.61
C THR A 607 29.07 8.29 28.92
N PRO A 608 29.24 9.15 29.95
CA PRO A 608 28.21 10.12 30.31
C PRO A 608 27.81 11.04 29.15
N GLY A 609 26.52 11.15 28.91
CA GLY A 609 25.95 12.01 27.87
C GLY A 609 25.75 11.34 26.50
N GLN A 610 26.29 10.13 26.28
CA GLN A 610 25.99 9.33 25.09
C GLN A 610 24.55 8.82 25.16
N ARG A 611 23.79 9.01 24.08
CA ARG A 611 22.42 8.52 23.91
C ARG A 611 22.45 7.33 22.97
N ASP A 612 22.36 6.13 23.53
CA ASP A 612 22.53 4.89 22.76
C ASP A 612 21.30 4.00 22.87
N ALA A 613 21.05 3.22 21.82
CA ALA A 613 20.02 2.19 21.84
C ALA A 613 20.51 0.90 21.16
N ILE A 614 20.09 -0.25 21.71
CA ILE A 614 20.15 -1.55 21.04
C ILE A 614 18.75 -1.88 20.53
N ILE A 615 18.65 -2.21 19.25
CA ILE A 615 17.42 -2.72 18.62
C ILE A 615 17.70 -4.17 18.25
N ILE A 616 16.85 -5.08 18.70
CA ILE A 616 16.92 -6.52 18.38
C ILE A 616 15.66 -6.87 17.60
N THR A 617 15.81 -7.46 16.42
CA THR A 617 14.68 -7.94 15.61
C THR A 617 15.08 -9.15 14.77
N TRP A 618 14.09 -9.79 14.16
CA TRP A 618 14.27 -10.88 13.20
C TRP A 618 13.89 -10.42 11.79
N ASP A 619 14.44 -11.09 10.79
CA ASP A 619 14.20 -10.83 9.37
C ASP A 619 12.75 -11.12 8.98
N GLU A 620 12.27 -12.32 9.32
CA GLU A 620 10.97 -12.89 9.01
C GLU A 620 10.64 -14.01 10.00
N ASP A 621 9.37 -14.39 10.03
CA ASP A 621 8.94 -15.55 10.81
C ASP A 621 9.23 -16.86 10.07
N PHE A 622 8.62 -17.95 10.52
CA PHE A 622 8.74 -19.25 9.86
C PHE A 622 7.53 -19.58 9.00
N ASN A 623 6.56 -18.65 8.88
CA ASN A 623 5.24 -18.95 8.34
C ASN A 623 5.38 -19.68 7.03
N ASN A 624 5.06 -20.97 7.10
CA ASN A 624 5.03 -21.80 5.93
C ASN A 624 3.63 -21.65 5.36
N LEU A 625 3.43 -20.57 4.60
CA LEU A 625 2.21 -20.30 3.84
C LEU A 625 1.79 -21.54 3.01
N GLY A 626 2.77 -22.39 2.65
CA GLY A 626 2.67 -23.71 2.03
C GLY A 626 1.92 -24.80 2.79
N LEU A 627 2.06 -24.84 4.12
CA LEU A 627 1.45 -25.86 4.98
C LEU A 627 0.28 -25.31 5.81
N GLY A 628 0.04 -23.98 5.76
CA GLY A 628 -0.92 -23.30 6.62
C GLY A 628 -0.51 -23.32 8.10
N ILE A 629 0.79 -23.51 8.38
CA ILE A 629 1.39 -23.58 9.72
C ILE A 629 2.21 -22.31 9.95
N GLY A 630 1.99 -21.65 11.09
CA GLY A 630 2.47 -20.29 11.31
C GLY A 630 1.75 -19.36 10.34
N ASN A 631 0.71 -18.66 10.79
CA ASN A 631 0.02 -17.68 9.95
C ASN A 631 -0.18 -16.40 10.76
N GLU A 632 0.87 -15.99 11.47
CA GLU A 632 0.86 -14.76 12.25
C GLU A 632 1.07 -13.52 11.36
N GLY A 633 1.18 -13.69 10.03
CA GLY A 633 1.28 -12.58 9.08
C GLY A 633 2.68 -11.98 8.99
N ASN A 634 3.70 -12.81 9.17
CA ASN A 634 5.11 -12.41 9.26
C ASN A 634 5.47 -11.70 10.57
N HIS A 635 4.84 -12.10 11.69
CA HIS A 635 4.98 -11.43 12.98
C HIS A 635 6.27 -11.84 13.68
N VAL A 636 7.18 -10.88 13.89
CA VAL A 636 8.50 -11.12 14.46
C VAL A 636 8.68 -10.38 15.79
N PRO A 637 9.51 -10.88 16.71
CA PRO A 637 9.81 -10.15 17.94
C PRO A 637 10.65 -8.91 17.63
N THR A 638 10.41 -7.81 18.35
CA THR A 638 11.29 -6.64 18.31
C THR A 638 11.44 -6.04 19.71
N ILE A 639 12.68 -5.82 20.15
CA ILE A 639 13.04 -5.33 21.48
C ILE A 639 13.91 -4.09 21.33
N VAL A 640 13.63 -3.04 22.11
CA VAL A 640 14.41 -1.80 22.12
C VAL A 640 14.93 -1.53 23.53
N ILE A 641 16.25 -1.40 23.64
CA ILE A 641 16.98 -1.24 24.90
C ILE A 641 17.69 0.11 24.86
N PRO A 642 17.24 1.14 25.61
CA PRO A 642 17.96 2.41 25.71
C PRO A 642 19.05 2.36 26.78
N ASN A 643 20.10 3.16 26.61
CA ASN A 643 21.02 3.49 27.69
C ASN A 643 20.48 4.65 28.56
N GLN A 644 21.14 4.92 29.69
CA GLN A 644 20.68 5.97 30.61
C GLN A 644 20.72 7.38 30.01
N GLY A 645 21.63 7.65 29.06
CA GLY A 645 21.70 8.94 28.39
C GLY A 645 20.52 9.17 27.46
N ALA A 646 20.08 8.15 26.71
CA ALA A 646 18.90 8.21 25.85
C ALA A 646 17.61 8.42 26.66
N VAL A 647 17.51 7.78 27.83
CA VAL A 647 16.39 8.00 28.78
C VAL A 647 16.39 9.41 29.37
N ASN A 648 17.57 10.00 29.56
CA ASN A 648 17.72 11.34 30.13
C ASN A 648 17.80 12.44 29.05
N ALA A 649 17.51 12.13 27.79
CA ALA A 649 17.64 13.10 26.71
C ALA A 649 16.68 14.29 26.95
N PRO A 650 17.16 15.53 26.76
CA PRO A 650 16.35 16.73 27.07
C PRO A 650 15.20 16.95 26.08
N VAL A 651 15.30 16.36 24.89
CA VAL A 651 14.31 16.45 23.81
C VAL A 651 14.04 15.03 23.36
N HIS A 652 12.79 14.60 23.45
CA HIS A 652 12.36 13.25 23.14
C HIS A 652 13.21 12.18 23.83
N PRO A 653 13.10 12.02 25.17
CA PRO A 653 13.76 10.91 25.85
C PRO A 653 13.14 9.57 25.48
N MET A 654 13.97 8.52 25.47
CA MET A 654 13.49 7.15 25.30
C MET A 654 12.77 6.66 26.56
N LEU A 655 11.72 5.87 26.37
CA LEU A 655 11.05 5.17 27.45
C LEU A 655 11.91 3.99 27.95
N SER A 656 11.87 3.73 29.25
CA SER A 656 12.62 2.64 29.90
C SER A 656 11.71 1.77 30.77
N GLY A 657 12.14 0.54 31.04
CA GLY A 657 11.35 -0.46 31.77
C GLY A 657 10.51 -1.32 30.84
N GLN A 658 9.71 -2.21 31.43
CA GLN A 658 8.89 -3.15 30.67
C GLN A 658 7.62 -2.49 30.15
N PHE A 659 7.45 -2.49 28.83
CA PHE A 659 6.21 -2.09 28.16
C PHE A 659 6.11 -2.75 26.79
N THR A 660 4.90 -2.85 26.25
CA THR A 660 4.66 -3.36 24.90
C THR A 660 3.81 -2.36 24.13
N THR A 661 4.24 -2.07 22.90
CA THR A 661 3.56 -1.18 21.97
C THR A 661 2.77 -2.01 20.95
N TYR A 662 1.64 -1.49 20.47
CA TYR A 662 0.75 -2.19 19.54
C TYR A 662 0.48 -1.36 18.27
N THR A 663 1.34 -0.37 18.01
CA THR A 663 1.38 0.29 16.70
C THR A 663 1.95 -0.69 15.68
N ASP A 664 1.30 -0.81 14.53
CA ASP A 664 1.75 -1.67 13.43
C ASP A 664 3.07 -1.13 12.86
N TYR A 665 4.16 -1.87 13.09
CA TYR A 665 5.51 -1.55 12.61
C TYR A 665 6.03 -2.62 11.64
N ASN A 666 7.02 -2.26 10.81
CA ASN A 666 7.70 -3.12 9.86
C ASN A 666 9.12 -2.60 9.54
N GLN A 667 9.82 -3.19 8.57
CA GLN A 667 11.19 -2.76 8.22
C GLN A 667 11.27 -1.31 7.73
N TYR A 668 10.24 -0.77 7.06
CA TYR A 668 10.22 0.66 6.70
C TYR A 668 10.04 1.57 7.91
N SER A 669 9.30 1.11 8.92
CA SER A 669 9.18 1.82 10.22
C SER A 669 10.52 1.86 10.94
N LEU A 670 11.26 0.74 10.93
CA LEU A 670 12.61 0.66 11.47
C LEU A 670 13.60 1.55 10.70
N MET A 671 13.54 1.55 9.36
CA MET A 671 14.34 2.45 8.52
C MET A 671 14.09 3.92 8.89
N SER A 672 12.83 4.35 8.90
CA SER A 672 12.45 5.71 9.26
C SER A 672 12.95 6.09 10.66
N THR A 673 12.87 5.16 11.61
CA THR A 673 13.42 5.33 12.97
C THR A 673 14.93 5.58 12.95
N ILE A 674 15.68 4.80 12.18
CA ILE A 674 17.15 4.97 12.06
C ILE A 674 17.49 6.31 11.41
N GLU A 675 16.76 6.71 10.38
CA GLU A 675 16.96 7.99 9.69
C GLU A 675 16.73 9.18 10.63
N TYR A 676 15.67 9.17 11.45
CA TYR A 676 15.44 10.20 12.45
C TYR A 676 16.44 10.16 13.61
N ALA A 677 16.76 8.97 14.12
CA ALA A 677 17.68 8.82 15.25
C ALA A 677 19.10 9.29 14.91
N LEU A 678 19.57 9.04 13.69
CA LEU A 678 20.92 9.38 13.24
C LEU A 678 20.99 10.64 12.38
N GLY A 679 19.85 11.30 12.15
CA GLY A 679 19.74 12.52 11.37
C GLY A 679 20.53 13.70 11.98
N PRO A 680 20.68 14.80 11.22
CA PRO A 680 21.58 15.91 11.60
C PRO A 680 21.08 16.76 12.77
N ALA A 681 19.77 16.78 13.04
CA ALA A 681 19.15 17.50 14.16
C ALA A 681 17.91 16.74 14.68
N PRO A 682 17.45 16.97 15.92
CA PRO A 682 16.21 16.38 16.43
C PRO A 682 15.02 16.70 15.50
N GLY A 683 14.27 15.66 15.13
CA GLY A 683 13.14 15.78 14.20
C GLY A 683 13.52 16.01 12.73
N VAL A 684 14.81 15.98 12.38
CA VAL A 684 15.29 16.06 11.00
C VAL A 684 15.94 14.72 10.63
N PRO A 685 15.35 13.93 9.71
CA PRO A 685 15.89 12.64 9.33
C PRO A 685 17.11 12.79 8.40
N LEU A 686 17.82 11.70 8.17
CA LEU A 686 18.60 11.52 6.95
C LEU A 686 17.70 11.67 5.71
N ASN A 687 18.27 11.85 4.52
CA ASN A 687 17.43 11.94 3.32
C ASN A 687 16.72 10.61 3.09
N PHE A 688 15.40 10.67 2.95
CA PHE A 688 14.60 9.52 2.53
C PHE A 688 15.01 9.06 1.13
N LEU A 689 15.14 7.74 0.96
CA LEU A 689 15.47 7.09 -0.30
C LEU A 689 14.24 6.90 -1.18
N THR A 690 13.07 6.63 -0.59
CA THR A 690 11.83 6.38 -1.34
C THR A 690 10.62 7.08 -0.71
N MET A 691 9.40 6.69 -1.12
CA MET A 691 8.18 7.09 -0.41
C MET A 691 7.83 6.08 0.69
N ASN A 692 8.50 4.93 0.75
CA ASN A 692 8.24 3.90 1.73
C ASN A 692 8.76 4.29 3.11
N ASP A 693 10.00 4.73 3.19
CA ASP A 693 10.63 5.29 4.40
C ASP A 693 10.06 6.66 4.78
N LYS A 694 9.84 7.55 3.79
CA LYS A 694 9.31 8.90 4.01
C LYS A 694 7.94 8.92 4.67
N TYR A 695 7.04 8.00 4.29
CA TYR A 695 5.68 7.95 4.82
C TYR A 695 5.46 6.78 5.80
N ALA A 696 6.50 6.01 6.13
CA ALA A 696 6.39 5.01 7.19
C ALA A 696 6.24 5.71 8.54
N THR A 697 5.45 5.12 9.42
CA THR A 697 5.35 5.57 10.81
C THR A 697 6.63 5.15 11.53
N PRO A 698 7.48 6.08 12.03
CA PRO A 698 8.63 5.71 12.85
C PRO A 698 8.16 5.03 14.14
N MET A 699 9.07 4.32 14.82
CA MET A 699 8.81 3.61 16.08
C MET A 699 8.70 4.58 17.27
N ASN A 700 7.81 5.56 17.14
CA ASN A 700 7.58 6.67 18.05
C ASN A 700 7.22 6.23 19.48
N ASP A 701 6.58 5.07 19.62
CA ASP A 701 6.10 4.58 20.93
C ASP A 701 7.22 4.24 21.92
N PHE A 702 8.49 4.22 21.47
CA PHE A 702 9.66 4.03 22.33
C PHE A 702 10.25 5.36 22.84
N TRP A 703 9.65 6.50 22.48
CA TRP A 703 10.03 7.85 22.89
C TRP A 703 8.83 8.59 23.52
N SER A 704 9.10 9.53 24.43
CA SER A 704 8.07 10.39 25.06
C SER A 704 8.00 11.81 24.50
#